data_AF-A0A177XWQ3-F1
#
_entry.id   AF-A0A177XWQ3-F1
#
_cell.length_a   1.000
_cell.length_b   1.000
_cell.length_c   1.000
_cell.angle_alpha   90.00
_cell.angle_beta   90.00
_cell.angle_gamma   90.00
#
_symmetry.space_group_name_H-M   'P 1'
#
loop_
_entity.id
_entity.type
_entity.pdbx_description
1 polymer ?
#
loop_
_entity_poly.entity_id
_entity_poly.type
_entity_poly.pdbx_seq_one_letter_code
_entity_poly.pdbx_strand_id
1 'polypeptide(L)'
;MSDKQGAAKGYIDQLVVKAIERKKQNEQRLANKNKPKLEYVLFSQFDVLDTLPSKNGRTTVYHLAKKGQPEKQICCKVVNEDASDIATKMLINEASRLEISQHPSVAEFIKVGNEFERPYLMYEWIQGESLAEKMERYSTKGFRHDHIAWLVYQLAGALEFMHTRGICHLDIKPSNVLVSEGDYVKLIDFGAARYIGESESYSEASLSYASPLYLESGTTEPQDDVYSLALLTGHLFLGAIFGDAWHKQLKERKRVPLIPNHIWKLLKEVINNPRGHGYTAISFAQQVARIDTQAIDSKSNAPIFSSLRNADLLLTHRKPYERLGYGRFKILEASLVLSVAVITGSYLYNQSQPEWKSIINPAQSSNEVVSVIKPAQTASFLAQSPWDIEFSLNDMEKNVVTTAPYREAYQVQQMKLSKLYKSNQSELHSYQLLADDLPKVLVDLRKDLVNLKQKLVNDGALFPYADKTLTAVMAGLNTASINALKLSALSGSKEQQLTNLILNGEAKLADEELKAAWLLNQSEAYFYSQVLPANVLAKLNSSIEQYAKEHYYTKAITQAEAAIAFFGRTPELNQKVKDLIVARSEFILFSTVTEQSIFDQQRLHDSLVDLETNAPKTFSEIIEVLNNMAKESIDKGHQISQPARGALAVDNALKDYFSEVRS
;
A
#
# COMPACT_ATOMS: atom_id res chain seq x y z
N MET A 1 11.29 16.45 -66.59
CA MET A 1 10.43 17.26 -65.70
C MET A 1 10.03 16.50 -64.41
N SER A 2 10.92 15.72 -63.79
CA SER A 2 10.55 14.86 -62.64
C SER A 2 11.08 15.34 -61.28
N ASP A 3 12.16 16.15 -61.25
CA ASP A 3 12.83 16.48 -59.96
C ASP A 3 12.26 17.72 -59.23
N LYS A 4 11.38 18.49 -59.86
CA LYS A 4 10.77 19.69 -59.22
C LYS A 4 9.48 19.40 -58.44
N GLN A 5 8.86 18.23 -58.60
CA GLN A 5 7.61 17.89 -57.92
C GLN A 5 7.81 17.36 -56.49
N GLY A 6 8.94 16.71 -56.20
CA GLY A 6 9.27 16.20 -54.86
C GLY A 6 9.54 17.32 -53.84
N ALA A 7 10.27 18.37 -54.25
CA ALA A 7 10.59 19.51 -53.38
C ALA A 7 9.36 20.38 -53.07
N ALA A 8 8.45 20.56 -54.03
CA ALA A 8 7.21 21.32 -53.82
C ALA A 8 6.26 20.61 -52.85
N LYS A 9 6.20 19.27 -52.88
CA LYS A 9 5.35 18.47 -52.00
C LYS A 9 5.82 18.53 -50.54
N GLY A 10 7.12 18.42 -50.30
CA GLY A 10 7.70 18.59 -48.94
C GLY A 10 7.52 20.00 -48.37
N TYR A 11 7.56 21.03 -49.21
CA TYR A 11 7.30 22.41 -48.79
C TYR A 11 5.82 22.65 -48.44
N ILE A 12 4.90 22.04 -49.20
CA ILE A 12 3.46 22.08 -48.91
C ILE A 12 3.16 21.35 -47.60
N ASP A 13 3.74 20.18 -47.36
CA ASP A 13 3.54 19.43 -46.11
C ASP A 13 4.05 20.22 -44.89
N GLN A 14 5.20 20.88 -45.01
CA GLN A 14 5.71 21.77 -43.95
C GLN A 14 4.80 22.99 -43.71
N LEU A 15 4.25 23.60 -44.77
CA LEU A 15 3.30 24.71 -44.65
C LEU A 15 1.98 24.27 -44.02
N VAL A 16 1.50 23.05 -44.34
CA VAL A 16 0.30 22.47 -43.75
C VAL A 16 0.49 22.19 -42.27
N VAL A 17 1.61 21.59 -41.86
CA VAL A 17 1.95 21.39 -40.44
C VAL A 17 1.99 22.73 -39.70
N LYS A 18 2.66 23.74 -40.28
CA LYS A 18 2.78 25.07 -39.69
C LYS A 18 1.43 25.81 -39.62
N ALA A 19 0.54 25.57 -40.58
CA ALA A 19 -0.82 26.11 -40.58
C ALA A 19 -1.72 25.41 -39.55
N ILE A 20 -1.58 24.09 -39.38
CA ILE A 20 -2.27 23.32 -38.33
C ILE A 20 -1.80 23.78 -36.94
N GLU A 21 -0.50 23.97 -36.74
CA GLU A 21 0.04 24.53 -35.50
C GLU A 21 -0.49 25.94 -35.22
N ARG A 22 -0.50 26.83 -36.23
CA ARG A 22 -1.08 28.17 -36.10
C ARG A 22 -2.57 28.15 -35.78
N LYS A 23 -3.34 27.25 -36.41
CA LYS A 23 -4.77 27.07 -36.15
C LYS A 23 -4.99 26.58 -34.71
N LYS A 24 -4.24 25.58 -34.26
CA LYS A 24 -4.28 25.06 -32.90
C LYS A 24 -3.91 26.12 -31.86
N GLN A 25 -2.89 26.95 -32.14
CA GLN A 25 -2.50 28.09 -31.30
C GLN A 25 -3.60 29.17 -31.26
N ASN A 26 -4.26 29.46 -32.39
CA ASN A 26 -5.36 30.41 -32.45
C ASN A 26 -6.62 29.89 -31.72
N GLU A 27 -6.93 28.60 -31.84
CA GLU A 27 -8.03 27.95 -31.11
C GLU A 27 -7.76 27.94 -29.61
N GLN A 28 -6.51 27.65 -29.17
CA GLN A 28 -6.10 27.79 -27.77
C GLN A 28 -6.19 29.23 -27.26
N ARG A 29 -5.80 30.22 -28.08
CA ARG A 29 -5.93 31.64 -27.75
C ARG A 29 -7.40 32.07 -27.60
N LEU A 30 -8.28 31.63 -28.50
CA LEU A 30 -9.73 31.89 -28.38
C LEU A 30 -10.33 31.22 -27.15
N ALA A 31 -9.93 29.97 -26.86
CA ALA A 31 -10.39 29.23 -25.69
C ALA A 31 -9.95 29.89 -24.37
N ASN A 32 -8.71 30.38 -24.30
CA ASN A 32 -8.21 31.12 -23.13
C ASN A 32 -8.91 32.47 -22.92
N LYS A 33 -9.35 33.14 -24.00
CA LYS A 33 -10.04 34.44 -23.94
C LYS A 33 -11.45 34.36 -23.31
N ASN A 34 -12.05 33.18 -23.23
CA ASN A 34 -13.39 32.95 -22.70
C ASN A 34 -13.40 32.33 -21.29
N LYS A 35 -12.24 32.18 -20.62
CA LYS A 35 -12.20 31.59 -19.28
C LYS A 35 -12.66 32.59 -18.21
N PRO A 36 -13.47 32.16 -17.23
CA PRO A 36 -13.88 33.02 -16.14
C PRO A 36 -12.69 33.37 -15.24
N LYS A 37 -12.71 34.56 -14.63
CA LYS A 37 -11.66 34.94 -13.67
C LYS A 37 -11.70 34.00 -12.48
N LEU A 38 -10.53 33.54 -12.09
CA LEU A 38 -10.32 32.60 -11.00
C LEU A 38 -10.93 33.13 -9.69
N GLU A 39 -10.67 34.40 -9.35
CA GLU A 39 -11.14 35.06 -8.13
C GLU A 39 -12.67 35.05 -8.01
N TYR A 40 -13.39 35.31 -9.11
CA TYR A 40 -14.86 35.33 -9.06
C TYR A 40 -15.43 33.97 -8.69
N VAL A 41 -14.85 32.89 -9.22
CA VAL A 41 -15.35 31.54 -8.95
C VAL A 41 -14.87 31.05 -7.59
N LEU A 42 -13.58 31.24 -7.25
CA LEU A 42 -13.05 30.88 -5.94
C LEU A 42 -13.80 31.59 -4.82
N PHE A 43 -13.93 32.92 -4.88
CA PHE A 43 -14.54 33.71 -3.80
C PHE A 43 -16.07 33.55 -3.75
N SER A 44 -16.68 32.95 -4.77
CA SER A 44 -18.08 32.52 -4.69
C SER A 44 -18.25 31.31 -3.78
N GLN A 45 -17.29 30.38 -3.77
CA GLN A 45 -17.37 29.08 -3.07
C GLN A 45 -16.60 29.06 -1.74
N PHE A 46 -15.60 29.93 -1.59
CA PHE A 46 -14.70 29.99 -0.45
C PHE A 46 -14.68 31.39 0.17
N ASP A 47 -14.49 31.44 1.47
CA ASP A 47 -14.14 32.65 2.21
C ASP A 47 -12.61 32.76 2.26
N VAL A 48 -12.07 33.92 1.90
CA VAL A 48 -10.62 34.20 1.95
C VAL A 48 -10.28 34.63 3.36
N LEU A 49 -9.46 33.83 4.04
CA LEU A 49 -9.00 34.11 5.40
C LEU A 49 -7.72 34.93 5.40
N ASP A 50 -6.77 34.57 4.54
CA ASP A 50 -5.49 35.28 4.40
C ASP A 50 -4.96 35.20 2.96
N THR A 51 -4.09 36.14 2.60
CA THR A 51 -3.43 36.21 1.29
C THR A 51 -1.93 36.42 1.48
N LEU A 52 -1.16 35.39 1.13
CA LEU A 52 0.28 35.34 1.31
C LEU A 52 0.97 35.50 -0.07
N PRO A 53 1.46 36.71 -0.41
CA PRO A 53 2.21 36.92 -1.64
C PRO A 53 3.57 36.21 -1.56
N SER A 54 3.97 35.53 -2.63
CA SER A 54 5.30 34.91 -2.68
C SER A 54 6.40 35.98 -2.78
N LYS A 55 7.53 35.74 -2.10
CA LYS A 55 8.70 36.64 -2.12
C LYS A 55 9.27 36.87 -3.53
N ASN A 56 9.07 35.92 -4.45
CA ASN A 56 9.53 36.04 -5.83
C ASN A 56 8.54 36.78 -6.75
N GLY A 57 7.37 37.19 -6.24
CA GLY A 57 6.34 37.91 -6.98
C GLY A 57 5.64 37.09 -8.08
N ARG A 58 5.93 35.80 -8.22
CA ARG A 58 5.39 34.95 -9.30
C ARG A 58 4.06 34.30 -8.94
N THR A 59 3.86 34.03 -7.66
CA THR A 59 2.69 33.31 -7.15
C THR A 59 2.12 33.99 -5.92
N THR A 60 0.83 33.76 -5.67
CA THR A 60 0.12 34.16 -4.47
C THR A 60 -0.56 32.94 -3.88
N VAL A 61 -0.43 32.75 -2.56
CA VAL A 61 -1.10 31.66 -1.83
C VAL A 61 -2.27 32.26 -1.07
N TYR A 62 -3.47 31.76 -1.34
CA TYR A 62 -4.67 32.10 -0.59
C TYR A 62 -4.93 31.04 0.47
N HIS A 63 -5.19 31.48 1.70
CA HIS A 63 -5.78 30.66 2.75
C HIS A 63 -7.29 30.75 2.64
N LEU A 64 -7.93 29.64 2.30
CA LEU A 64 -9.35 29.59 1.97
C LEU A 64 -10.09 28.67 2.93
N ALA A 65 -11.29 29.05 3.35
CA ALA A 65 -12.25 28.20 4.03
C ALA A 65 -13.47 27.96 3.15
N LYS A 66 -13.99 26.73 3.13
CA LYS A 66 -15.21 26.44 2.35
C LYS A 66 -16.42 27.14 2.98
N LYS A 67 -17.22 27.86 2.18
CA LYS A 67 -18.41 28.55 2.70
C LYS A 67 -19.38 27.58 3.37
N GLY A 68 -19.77 27.91 4.59
CA GLY A 68 -20.62 27.07 5.45
C GLY A 68 -19.92 25.88 6.10
N GLN A 69 -18.61 25.69 5.88
CA GLN A 69 -17.77 24.64 6.49
C GLN A 69 -16.39 25.24 6.86
N PRO A 70 -16.31 26.12 7.88
CA PRO A 70 -15.09 26.84 8.25
C PRO A 70 -13.93 25.92 8.70
N GLU A 71 -14.25 24.69 9.12
CA GLU A 71 -13.28 23.65 9.48
C GLU A 71 -12.53 23.08 8.27
N LYS A 72 -13.09 23.22 7.06
CA LYS A 72 -12.44 22.75 5.82
C LYS A 72 -11.64 23.87 5.19
N GLN A 73 -10.41 23.99 5.66
CA GLN A 73 -9.45 24.99 5.19
C GLN A 73 -8.48 24.38 4.18
N ILE A 74 -8.14 25.16 3.16
CA ILE A 74 -7.24 24.75 2.07
C ILE A 74 -6.27 25.88 1.71
N CYS A 75 -5.08 25.51 1.26
CA CYS A 75 -4.18 26.41 0.56
C CYS A 75 -4.54 26.42 -0.93
N CYS A 76 -4.61 27.59 -1.56
CA CYS A 76 -4.72 27.73 -3.01
C CYS A 76 -3.57 28.59 -3.54
N LYS A 77 -2.58 27.97 -4.16
CA LYS A 77 -1.44 28.64 -4.81
C LYS A 77 -1.80 28.97 -6.26
N VAL A 78 -1.65 30.24 -6.61
CA VAL A 78 -2.09 30.80 -7.90
C VAL A 78 -0.93 31.55 -8.54
N VAL A 79 -0.81 31.49 -9.87
CA VAL A 79 0.15 32.30 -10.63
C VAL A 79 -0.34 33.74 -10.76
N ASN A 80 0.52 34.74 -10.59
CA ASN A 80 0.15 36.15 -10.70
C ASN A 80 -0.10 36.56 -12.18
N GLU A 81 -0.92 37.60 -12.42
CA GLU A 81 -1.32 38.01 -13.78
C GLU A 81 -0.12 38.38 -14.67
N ASP A 82 0.93 38.97 -14.10
CA ASP A 82 2.14 39.40 -14.83
C ASP A 82 3.20 38.30 -14.97
N ALA A 83 2.93 37.08 -14.50
CA ALA A 83 3.92 36.01 -14.50
C ALA A 83 4.06 35.35 -15.87
N SER A 84 5.27 34.91 -16.20
CA SER A 84 5.58 34.29 -17.49
C SER A 84 4.93 32.90 -17.64
N ASP A 85 4.78 32.43 -18.88
CA ASP A 85 4.33 31.06 -19.20
C ASP A 85 5.19 29.98 -18.51
N ILE A 86 6.44 30.31 -18.19
CA ILE A 86 7.35 29.43 -17.45
C ILE A 86 6.83 29.19 -16.02
N ALA A 87 6.31 30.22 -15.34
CA ALA A 87 5.75 30.09 -14.00
C ALA A 87 4.51 29.18 -13.97
N THR A 88 3.71 29.21 -15.03
CA THR A 88 2.57 28.28 -15.20
C THR A 88 3.06 26.82 -15.28
N LYS A 89 4.08 26.55 -16.10
CA LYS A 89 4.66 25.20 -16.20
C LYS A 89 5.28 24.74 -14.88
N MET A 90 5.98 25.64 -14.18
CA MET A 90 6.57 25.37 -12.87
C MET A 90 5.50 24.96 -11.85
N LEU A 91 4.36 25.68 -11.78
CA LEU A 91 3.27 25.34 -10.86
C LEU A 91 2.62 23.99 -11.19
N ILE A 92 2.43 23.68 -12.48
CA ILE A 92 1.87 22.39 -12.90
C ILE A 92 2.83 21.26 -12.54
N ASN A 93 4.13 21.44 -12.79
CA ASN A 93 5.12 20.44 -12.44
C ASN A 93 5.19 20.24 -10.92
N GLU A 94 5.20 21.32 -10.14
CA GLU A 94 5.09 21.29 -8.67
C GLU A 94 3.89 20.46 -8.22
N ALA A 95 2.72 20.69 -8.82
CA ALA A 95 1.50 19.95 -8.50
C ALA A 95 1.65 18.44 -8.77
N SER A 96 2.20 18.05 -9.93
CA SER A 96 2.43 16.65 -10.26
C SER A 96 3.41 15.97 -9.30
N ARG A 97 4.45 16.69 -8.86
CA ARG A 97 5.44 16.16 -7.90
C ARG A 97 4.83 15.97 -6.53
N LEU A 98 3.99 16.91 -6.08
CA LEU A 98 3.24 16.81 -4.84
C LEU A 98 2.25 15.63 -4.88
N GLU A 99 1.50 15.48 -5.98
CA GLU A 99 0.51 14.40 -6.19
C GLU A 99 1.14 13.01 -6.10
N ILE A 100 2.35 12.82 -6.61
CA ILE A 100 3.05 11.52 -6.54
C ILE A 100 3.69 11.28 -5.15
N SER A 101 3.88 12.33 -4.36
CA SER A 101 4.62 12.33 -3.09
C SER A 101 3.72 12.24 -1.83
N GLN A 102 2.52 11.68 -1.94
CA GLN A 102 1.56 11.62 -0.83
C GLN A 102 2.03 10.72 0.34
N HIS A 103 2.41 11.37 1.44
CA HIS A 103 2.91 10.76 2.68
C HIS A 103 2.38 11.54 3.89
N PRO A 104 2.17 10.94 5.09
CA PRO A 104 1.65 11.65 6.26
C PRO A 104 2.41 12.95 6.61
N SER A 105 3.73 12.96 6.44
CA SER A 105 4.58 14.14 6.66
C SER A 105 4.71 15.09 5.45
N VAL A 106 3.86 14.97 4.43
CA VAL A 106 3.77 15.85 3.26
C VAL A 106 2.37 16.47 3.24
N ALA A 107 2.23 17.70 2.73
CA ALA A 107 0.92 18.32 2.56
C ALA A 107 0.03 17.50 1.62
N GLU A 108 -1.23 17.26 2.01
CA GLU A 108 -2.14 16.47 1.20
C GLU A 108 -2.52 17.23 -0.08
N PHE A 109 -2.32 16.59 -1.23
CA PHE A 109 -2.72 17.14 -2.52
C PHE A 109 -4.23 17.08 -2.67
N ILE A 110 -4.85 18.18 -3.09
CA ILE A 110 -6.29 18.21 -3.35
C ILE A 110 -6.57 18.23 -4.85
N LYS A 111 -6.03 19.22 -5.56
CA LYS A 111 -6.33 19.41 -6.99
C LYS A 111 -5.35 20.38 -7.65
N VAL A 112 -5.04 20.12 -8.91
CA VAL A 112 -4.52 21.12 -9.85
C VAL A 112 -5.60 21.47 -10.86
N GLY A 113 -5.72 22.75 -11.21
CA GLY A 113 -6.72 23.21 -12.17
C GLY A 113 -6.19 24.23 -13.15
N ASN A 114 -6.75 24.20 -14.36
CA ASN A 114 -6.44 25.10 -15.47
C ASN A 114 -7.72 25.62 -16.17
N GLU A 115 -8.88 25.39 -15.57
CA GLU A 115 -10.19 25.76 -16.09
C GLU A 115 -10.45 27.28 -16.07
N PHE A 116 -9.71 28.00 -15.23
CA PHE A 116 -9.82 29.46 -15.09
C PHE A 116 -8.75 30.18 -15.89
N GLU A 117 -8.82 31.52 -15.91
CA GLU A 117 -7.85 32.40 -16.58
C GLU A 117 -6.39 32.07 -16.21
N ARG A 118 -6.16 31.62 -14.97
CA ARG A 118 -4.83 31.26 -14.46
C ARG A 118 -4.86 29.87 -13.80
N PRO A 119 -3.77 29.08 -13.93
CA PRO A 119 -3.65 27.80 -13.26
C PRO A 119 -3.54 27.99 -11.75
N TYR A 120 -4.00 27.00 -11.01
CA TYR A 120 -3.97 26.99 -9.55
C TYR A 120 -3.69 25.57 -9.02
N LEU A 121 -3.12 25.53 -7.82
CA LEU A 121 -2.81 24.31 -7.08
C LEU A 121 -3.46 24.42 -5.69
N MET A 122 -4.33 23.46 -5.36
CA MET A 122 -4.96 23.31 -4.06
C MET A 122 -4.34 22.14 -3.29
N TYR A 123 -4.04 22.38 -2.02
CA TYR A 123 -3.55 21.39 -1.07
C TYR A 123 -4.03 21.74 0.34
N GLU A 124 -3.83 20.81 1.28
CA GLU A 124 -4.15 20.96 2.70
C GLU A 124 -3.69 22.31 3.26
N TRP A 125 -4.52 22.97 4.08
CA TRP A 125 -4.05 24.04 4.95
C TRP A 125 -3.54 23.43 6.26
N ILE A 126 -2.26 23.65 6.56
CA ILE A 126 -1.64 23.13 7.78
C ILE A 126 -1.82 24.15 8.89
N GLN A 127 -2.59 23.80 9.92
CA GLN A 127 -2.69 24.59 11.14
C GLN A 127 -1.42 24.39 11.98
N GLY A 128 -0.61 25.44 12.08
CA GLY A 128 0.67 25.41 12.77
C GLY A 128 1.57 26.56 12.34
N GLU A 129 2.86 26.36 12.51
CA GLU A 129 3.90 27.34 12.15
C GLU A 129 5.03 26.66 11.36
N SER A 130 5.83 27.45 10.64
CA SER A 130 7.06 26.95 10.04
C SER A 130 8.16 26.71 11.07
N LEU A 131 9.08 25.79 10.77
CA LEU A 131 10.28 25.62 11.58
C LEU A 131 11.12 26.91 11.61
N ALA A 132 11.06 27.73 10.57
CA ALA A 132 11.72 29.05 10.57
C ALA A 132 11.18 29.95 11.69
N GLU A 133 9.85 30.11 11.77
CA GLU A 133 9.19 30.90 12.82
C GLU A 133 9.42 30.29 14.20
N LYS A 134 9.33 28.97 14.31
CA LYS A 134 9.60 28.25 15.56
C LYS A 134 11.03 28.53 16.03
N MET A 135 12.02 28.41 15.14
CA MET A 135 13.43 28.68 15.45
C MET A 135 13.66 30.13 15.89
N GLU A 136 13.01 31.10 15.27
CA GLU A 136 13.11 32.51 15.65
C GLU A 136 12.63 32.73 17.10
N ARG A 137 11.57 32.03 17.52
CA ARG A 137 11.08 32.10 18.91
C ARG A 137 11.98 31.42 19.93
N TYR A 138 12.63 30.30 19.57
CA TYR A 138 13.51 29.52 20.48
C TYR A 138 14.96 30.05 20.52
N SER A 139 15.23 31.21 19.91
CA SER A 139 16.51 31.90 19.75
C SER A 139 17.63 31.48 20.72
N THR A 140 18.74 31.01 20.13
CA THR A 140 20.05 30.66 20.74
C THR A 140 20.10 29.47 21.70
N LYS A 141 18.97 28.91 22.14
CA LYS A 141 18.97 27.75 23.07
C LYS A 141 18.97 26.40 22.36
N GLY A 142 18.68 26.37 21.06
CA GLY A 142 18.49 25.13 20.32
C GLY A 142 17.22 24.39 20.73
N PHE A 143 16.88 23.35 19.97
CA PHE A 143 15.77 22.47 20.27
C PHE A 143 16.25 21.32 21.16
N ARG A 144 15.31 20.74 21.92
CA ARG A 144 15.54 19.51 22.68
C ARG A 144 15.97 18.38 21.74
N HIS A 145 16.99 17.60 22.13
CA HIS A 145 17.57 16.59 21.24
C HIS A 145 16.55 15.55 20.76
N ASP A 146 15.70 15.07 21.67
CA ASP A 146 14.65 14.11 21.36
C ASP A 146 13.59 14.70 20.41
N HIS A 147 13.29 15.98 20.57
CA HIS A 147 12.42 16.71 19.65
C HIS A 147 13.05 16.85 18.25
N ILE A 148 14.34 17.16 18.17
CA ILE A 148 15.07 17.19 16.88
C ILE A 148 15.02 15.82 16.20
N ALA A 149 15.30 14.74 16.94
CA ALA A 149 15.24 13.39 16.39
C ALA A 149 13.83 13.04 15.88
N TRP A 150 12.78 13.43 16.60
CA TRP A 150 11.39 13.25 16.17
C TRP A 150 11.07 14.00 14.87
N LEU A 151 11.43 15.28 14.77
CA LEU A 151 11.21 16.10 13.56
C LEU A 151 11.99 15.56 12.36
N VAL A 152 13.27 15.23 12.56
CA VAL A 152 14.15 14.69 11.51
C VAL A 152 13.66 13.32 11.03
N TYR A 153 13.16 12.48 11.93
CA TYR A 153 12.60 11.18 11.58
C TYR A 153 11.33 11.30 10.70
N GLN A 154 10.40 12.19 11.07
CA GLN A 154 9.20 12.42 10.26
C GLN A 154 9.53 12.95 8.85
N LEU A 155 10.49 13.87 8.74
CA LEU A 155 11.01 14.38 7.47
C LEU A 155 11.71 13.29 6.65
N ALA A 156 12.55 12.50 7.31
CA ALA A 156 13.27 11.41 6.65
C ALA A 156 12.32 10.36 6.07
N GLY A 157 11.21 10.05 6.75
CA GLY A 157 10.17 9.17 6.21
C GLY A 157 9.56 9.70 4.92
N ALA A 158 9.25 11.00 4.86
CA ALA A 158 8.75 11.64 3.63
C ALA A 158 9.79 11.64 2.51
N LEU A 159 11.04 11.98 2.81
CA LEU A 159 12.12 11.99 1.82
C LEU A 159 12.38 10.59 1.26
N GLU A 160 12.47 9.58 2.12
CA GLU A 160 12.65 8.18 1.69
C GLU A 160 11.51 7.75 0.75
N PHE A 161 10.26 8.08 1.11
CA PHE A 161 9.10 7.81 0.29
C PHE A 161 9.17 8.48 -1.09
N MET A 162 9.61 9.74 -1.16
CA MET A 162 9.83 10.45 -2.42
C MET A 162 10.96 9.82 -3.25
N HIS A 163 12.09 9.48 -2.60
CA HIS A 163 13.25 8.89 -3.24
C HIS A 163 12.92 7.53 -3.87
N THR A 164 12.11 6.70 -3.21
CA THR A 164 11.64 5.41 -3.78
C THR A 164 10.77 5.58 -5.03
N ARG A 165 10.16 6.76 -5.24
CA ARG A 165 9.41 7.12 -6.45
C ARG A 165 10.25 7.88 -7.47
N GLY A 166 11.55 8.00 -7.22
CA GLY A 166 12.48 8.68 -8.11
C GLY A 166 12.35 10.20 -8.08
N ILE A 167 11.83 10.80 -6.99
CA ILE A 167 11.69 12.26 -6.85
C ILE A 167 12.58 12.74 -5.71
N CYS A 168 13.37 13.79 -5.95
CA CYS A 168 14.08 14.56 -4.92
C CYS A 168 13.36 15.88 -4.66
N HIS A 169 13.35 16.36 -3.42
CA HIS A 169 12.70 17.62 -3.03
C HIS A 169 13.55 18.86 -3.36
N LEU A 170 14.86 18.78 -3.08
CA LEU A 170 15.93 19.75 -3.38
C LEU A 170 15.85 21.11 -2.68
N ASP A 171 14.78 21.38 -1.94
CA ASP A 171 14.62 22.63 -1.18
C ASP A 171 14.20 22.41 0.29
N ILE A 172 14.88 21.47 0.97
CA ILE A 172 14.66 21.19 2.39
C ILE A 172 15.27 22.31 3.24
N LYS A 173 14.41 23.16 3.81
CA LYS A 173 14.78 24.29 4.67
C LYS A 173 13.69 24.62 5.70
N PRO A 174 13.99 25.36 6.78
CA PRO A 174 13.03 25.62 7.86
C PRO A 174 11.70 26.27 7.42
N SER A 175 11.70 27.10 6.37
CA SER A 175 10.47 27.74 5.89
C SER A 175 9.52 26.80 5.15
N ASN A 176 10.02 25.66 4.65
CA ASN A 176 9.25 24.69 3.88
C ASN A 176 8.82 23.48 4.72
N VAL A 177 9.07 23.55 6.03
CA VAL A 177 8.70 22.52 6.98
C VAL A 177 7.77 23.15 8.00
N LEU A 178 6.48 22.81 7.92
CA LEU A 178 5.48 23.23 8.89
C LEU A 178 5.39 22.20 10.01
N VAL A 179 5.13 22.68 11.22
CA VAL A 179 4.88 21.85 12.40
C VAL A 179 3.49 22.19 12.91
N SER A 180 2.62 21.19 12.93
CA SER A 180 1.26 21.36 13.45
C SER A 180 1.25 21.46 14.97
N GLU A 181 0.11 21.84 15.55
CA GLU A 181 -0.08 21.87 17.01
C GLU A 181 0.18 20.51 17.68
N GLY A 182 -0.06 19.41 16.97
CA GLY A 182 0.22 18.04 17.43
C GLY A 182 1.69 17.61 17.26
N ASP A 183 2.58 18.53 16.90
CA ASP A 183 4.01 18.29 16.65
C ASP A 183 4.29 17.31 15.49
N TYR A 184 3.36 17.27 14.53
CA TYR A 184 3.52 16.56 13.27
C TYR A 184 4.12 17.47 12.21
N VAL A 185 5.08 16.94 11.47
CA VAL A 185 5.74 17.67 10.40
C VAL A 185 4.94 17.56 9.11
N LYS A 186 4.82 18.67 8.38
CA LYS A 186 4.28 18.72 7.03
C LYS A 186 5.27 19.43 6.11
N LEU A 187 5.83 18.69 5.17
CA LEU A 187 6.70 19.22 4.12
C LEU A 187 5.83 19.86 3.03
N ILE A 188 6.21 21.09 2.64
CA ILE A 188 5.53 21.91 1.64
C ILE A 188 6.51 22.40 0.57
N ASP A 189 5.97 23.01 -0.50
CA ASP A 189 6.70 23.69 -1.57
C ASP A 189 7.60 22.79 -2.44
N PHE A 190 6.97 22.17 -3.44
CA PHE A 190 7.59 21.21 -4.36
C PHE A 190 8.10 21.88 -5.65
N GLY A 191 8.26 23.21 -5.65
CA GLY A 191 8.71 23.98 -6.82
C GLY A 191 10.07 23.49 -7.33
N ALA A 192 11.01 23.27 -6.41
CA ALA A 192 12.35 22.77 -6.72
C ALA A 192 12.41 21.25 -6.94
N ALA A 193 11.34 20.50 -6.64
CA ALA A 193 11.38 19.04 -6.72
C ALA A 193 11.61 18.57 -8.18
N ARG A 194 12.35 17.48 -8.35
CA ARG A 194 12.76 16.96 -9.67
C ARG A 194 12.87 15.44 -9.64
N TYR A 195 12.80 14.82 -10.81
CA TYR A 195 13.10 13.40 -10.92
C TYR A 195 14.60 13.15 -10.77
N ILE A 196 15.00 12.00 -10.24
CA ILE A 196 16.41 11.60 -10.11
C ILE A 196 17.05 11.54 -11.50
N GLY A 197 18.20 12.20 -11.65
CA GLY A 197 18.94 12.29 -12.92
C GLY A 197 18.43 13.37 -13.88
N GLU A 198 17.36 14.09 -13.53
CA GLU A 198 16.93 15.28 -14.27
C GLU A 198 17.98 16.39 -14.12
N SER A 199 18.26 17.11 -15.20
CA SER A 199 19.22 18.22 -15.21
C SER A 199 18.53 19.49 -15.68
N GLU A 200 18.47 20.49 -14.80
CA GLU A 200 17.86 21.77 -15.09
C GLU A 200 18.63 22.90 -14.39
N SER A 201 18.64 24.09 -14.98
CA SER A 201 19.36 25.22 -14.41
C SER A 201 18.76 25.64 -13.07
N TYR A 202 19.58 25.49 -12.02
CA TYR A 202 19.63 25.94 -10.62
C TYR A 202 18.59 26.92 -10.00
N SER A 203 17.63 27.46 -10.75
CA SER A 203 16.89 28.68 -10.44
C SER A 203 15.87 28.61 -9.29
N GLU A 204 15.68 27.46 -8.62
CA GLU A 204 14.62 27.28 -7.61
C GLU A 204 15.07 26.72 -6.25
N ALA A 205 16.28 26.14 -6.14
CA ALA A 205 16.76 25.60 -4.87
C ALA A 205 17.39 26.68 -3.97
N SER A 206 17.26 26.55 -2.64
CA SER A 206 17.91 27.46 -1.70
C SER A 206 19.43 27.28 -1.68
N LEU A 207 20.17 28.30 -2.12
CA LEU A 207 21.65 28.38 -2.06
C LEU A 207 22.24 28.05 -0.69
N SER A 208 21.53 28.35 0.39
CA SER A 208 22.03 28.13 1.76
C SER A 208 21.86 26.70 2.27
N TYR A 209 21.08 25.86 1.58
CA TYR A 209 20.82 24.47 1.98
C TYR A 209 21.20 23.45 0.89
N ALA A 210 21.26 23.88 -0.37
CA ALA A 210 21.57 23.03 -1.49
C ALA A 210 22.97 22.41 -1.41
N SER A 211 23.06 21.13 -1.75
CA SER A 211 24.33 20.39 -1.89
C SER A 211 25.24 21.07 -2.92
N PRO A 212 26.53 21.31 -2.62
CA PRO A 212 27.44 21.96 -3.55
C PRO A 212 27.62 21.14 -4.84
N LEU A 213 27.53 19.80 -4.77
CA LEU A 213 27.59 18.95 -5.96
C LEU A 213 26.35 19.12 -6.85
N TYR A 214 25.18 19.35 -6.25
CA TYR A 214 23.99 19.73 -7.01
C TYR A 214 24.15 21.12 -7.65
N LEU A 215 24.71 22.09 -6.92
CA LEU A 215 25.02 23.42 -7.46
C LEU A 215 25.96 23.37 -8.67
N GLU A 216 26.97 22.50 -8.61
CA GLU A 216 28.00 22.38 -9.65
C GLU A 216 27.53 21.56 -10.86
N SER A 217 26.89 20.41 -10.62
CA SER A 217 26.53 19.45 -11.67
C SER A 217 25.15 19.70 -12.28
N GLY A 218 24.23 20.31 -11.52
CA GLY A 218 22.82 20.42 -11.87
C GLY A 218 22.09 19.09 -11.98
N THR A 219 22.73 17.95 -11.69
CA THR A 219 22.11 16.62 -11.70
C THR A 219 21.57 16.29 -10.33
N THR A 220 20.39 15.70 -10.26
CA THR A 220 19.68 15.47 -9.00
C THR A 220 19.95 14.08 -8.44
N GLU A 221 20.30 13.99 -7.16
CA GLU A 221 20.47 12.73 -6.45
C GLU A 221 19.81 12.77 -5.05
N PRO A 222 19.32 11.64 -4.52
CA PRO A 222 18.73 11.56 -3.17
C PRO A 222 19.62 12.11 -2.06
N GLN A 223 20.94 11.97 -2.22
CA GLN A 223 21.95 12.43 -1.26
C GLN A 223 21.95 13.97 -1.12
N ASP A 224 21.50 14.70 -2.13
CA ASP A 224 21.40 16.16 -2.06
C ASP A 224 20.30 16.61 -1.06
N ASP A 225 19.22 15.82 -0.91
CA ASP A 225 18.21 16.03 0.14
C ASP A 225 18.76 15.67 1.53
N VAL A 226 19.56 14.60 1.64
CA VAL A 226 20.20 14.19 2.91
C VAL A 226 21.18 15.26 3.39
N TYR A 227 21.91 15.88 2.46
CA TYR A 227 22.77 17.02 2.76
C TYR A 227 21.96 18.19 3.34
N SER A 228 20.85 18.54 2.68
CA SER A 228 19.97 19.63 3.12
C SER A 228 19.34 19.33 4.49
N LEU A 229 18.93 18.07 4.73
CA LEU A 229 18.42 17.60 6.02
C LEU A 229 19.48 17.66 7.13
N ALA A 230 20.75 17.38 6.81
CA ALA A 230 21.86 17.52 7.77
C ALA A 230 22.09 18.98 8.16
N LEU A 231 22.04 19.91 7.19
CA LEU A 231 22.13 21.34 7.49
C LEU A 231 20.96 21.82 8.36
N LEU A 232 19.73 21.41 8.03
CA LEU A 232 18.55 21.68 8.87
C LEU A 232 18.75 21.14 10.29
N THR A 233 19.21 19.90 10.43
CA THR A 233 19.47 19.27 11.73
C THR A 233 20.46 20.11 12.56
N GLY A 234 21.59 20.53 11.96
CA GLY A 234 22.56 21.39 12.62
C GLY A 234 21.96 22.72 13.09
N HIS A 235 21.16 23.36 12.24
CA HIS A 235 20.45 24.60 12.59
C HIS A 235 19.45 24.41 13.74
N LEU A 236 18.72 23.28 13.80
CA LEU A 236 17.81 22.97 14.90
C LEU A 236 18.55 22.83 16.24
N PHE A 237 19.74 22.22 16.25
CA PHE A 237 20.56 22.16 17.47
C PHE A 237 21.02 23.54 17.93
N LEU A 238 21.23 24.49 17.02
CA LEU A 238 21.66 25.84 17.36
C LEU A 238 20.50 26.81 17.64
N GLY A 239 19.31 26.49 17.15
CA GLY A 239 18.13 27.35 17.23
C GLY A 239 18.26 28.63 16.42
N ALA A 240 19.11 28.66 15.38
CA ALA A 240 19.27 29.79 14.47
C ALA A 240 19.85 29.34 13.11
N ILE A 241 19.60 30.15 12.08
CA ILE A 241 20.08 29.92 10.71
C ILE A 241 21.39 30.70 10.54
N PHE A 242 22.49 30.01 10.24
CA PHE A 242 23.84 30.62 10.23
C PHE A 242 24.44 30.80 8.83
N GLY A 243 23.74 30.39 7.77
CA GLY A 243 24.19 30.58 6.38
C GLY A 243 25.65 30.17 6.16
N ASP A 244 26.44 31.01 5.49
CA ASP A 244 27.86 30.75 5.19
C ASP A 244 28.76 30.62 6.43
N ALA A 245 28.38 31.25 7.56
CA ALA A 245 29.14 31.13 8.80
C ALA A 245 29.16 29.68 9.30
N TRP A 246 28.09 28.93 9.04
CA TRP A 246 28.01 27.51 9.36
C TRP A 246 29.02 26.67 8.57
N HIS A 247 29.10 26.89 7.26
CA HIS A 247 30.08 26.23 6.39
C HIS A 247 31.51 26.55 6.81
N LYS A 248 31.79 27.81 7.19
CA LYS A 248 33.10 28.22 7.71
C LYS A 248 33.44 27.52 9.03
N GLN A 249 32.49 27.43 9.95
CA GLN A 249 32.67 26.78 11.25
C GLN A 249 32.93 25.27 11.12
N LEU A 250 32.26 24.61 10.17
CA LEU A 250 32.51 23.19 9.86
C LEU A 250 33.91 22.97 9.25
N LYS A 251 34.37 23.90 8.39
CA LYS A 251 35.73 23.90 7.82
C LYS A 251 36.81 24.15 8.87
N GLU A 252 36.57 25.07 9.81
CA GLU A 252 37.47 25.37 10.94
C GLU A 252 37.53 24.25 11.98
N ARG A 253 36.68 23.21 11.84
CA ARG A 253 36.61 21.99 12.64
C ARG A 253 36.28 22.18 14.13
N LYS A 254 36.05 23.40 14.63
CA LYS A 254 35.72 23.68 16.03
C LYS A 254 34.30 23.20 16.37
N ARG A 255 34.19 22.21 17.27
CA ARG A 255 32.89 21.65 17.70
C ARG A 255 32.08 22.69 18.48
N VAL A 256 30.80 22.82 18.13
CA VAL A 256 29.86 23.65 18.91
C VAL A 256 29.41 22.87 20.15
N PRO A 257 29.46 23.44 21.36
CA PRO A 257 29.10 22.74 22.60
C PRO A 257 27.68 22.16 22.60
N LEU A 258 26.74 22.87 21.97
CA LEU A 258 25.32 22.53 21.89
C LEU A 258 25.03 21.28 21.05
N ILE A 259 26.00 20.84 20.22
CA ILE A 259 25.85 19.65 19.37
C ILE A 259 26.61 18.48 20.01
N PRO A 260 25.93 17.34 20.26
CA PRO A 260 26.57 16.12 20.75
C PRO A 260 27.71 15.66 19.82
N ASN A 261 28.75 15.05 20.39
CA ASN A 261 29.95 14.67 19.61
C ASN A 261 29.64 13.68 18.47
N HIS A 262 28.74 12.71 18.69
CA HIS A 262 28.34 11.76 17.66
C HIS A 262 27.61 12.45 16.51
N ILE A 263 26.67 13.36 16.81
CA ILE A 263 25.97 14.18 15.80
C ILE A 263 26.94 15.08 15.04
N TRP A 264 27.86 15.73 15.75
CA TRP A 264 28.85 16.59 15.11
C TRP A 264 29.71 15.83 14.08
N LYS A 265 30.07 14.58 14.39
CA LYS A 265 30.79 13.69 13.44
C LYS A 265 29.91 13.32 12.26
N LEU A 266 28.65 12.94 12.51
CA LEU A 266 27.67 12.61 11.47
C LEU A 266 27.45 13.78 10.50
N LEU A 267 27.17 14.97 11.03
CA LEU A 267 26.98 16.19 10.24
C LEU A 267 28.23 16.51 9.41
N LYS A 268 29.43 16.37 9.99
CA LYS A 268 30.68 16.55 9.25
C LYS A 268 30.87 15.52 8.14
N GLU A 269 30.49 14.27 8.35
CA GLU A 269 30.62 13.23 7.34
C GLU A 269 29.74 13.52 6.12
N VAL A 270 28.47 13.85 6.35
CA VAL A 270 27.52 14.24 5.29
C VAL A 270 27.99 15.51 4.58
N ILE A 271 28.40 16.54 5.33
CA ILE A 271 28.72 17.83 4.73
C ILE A 271 30.05 17.82 3.96
N ASN A 272 31.04 17.03 4.40
CA ASN A 272 32.32 16.91 3.70
C ASN A 272 32.24 15.98 2.48
N ASN A 273 31.32 15.01 2.48
CA ASN A 273 31.12 14.08 1.35
C ASN A 273 29.64 14.09 0.89
N PRO A 274 29.16 15.19 0.25
CA PRO A 274 27.72 15.40 -0.01
C PRO A 274 26.99 14.27 -0.76
N ARG A 275 27.68 13.52 -1.63
CA ARG A 275 27.13 12.31 -2.30
C ARG A 275 27.83 11.01 -1.89
N GLY A 276 28.95 11.11 -1.17
CA GLY A 276 29.80 9.97 -0.81
C GLY A 276 29.58 9.44 0.61
N HIS A 277 28.68 10.06 1.38
CA HIS A 277 28.45 9.70 2.79
C HIS A 277 27.71 8.37 2.98
N GLY A 278 27.03 7.83 1.95
CA GLY A 278 26.43 6.50 1.97
C GLY A 278 25.17 6.35 2.85
N TYR A 279 24.61 7.46 3.33
CA TYR A 279 23.38 7.48 4.13
C TYR A 279 22.16 7.73 3.23
N THR A 280 21.07 7.04 3.54
CA THR A 280 19.71 7.37 3.11
C THR A 280 19.09 8.38 4.07
N ALA A 281 17.95 8.97 3.73
CA ALA A 281 17.28 9.91 4.64
C ALA A 281 16.94 9.23 5.96
N ILE A 282 16.41 8.00 5.90
CA ILE A 282 16.03 7.24 7.09
C ILE A 282 17.23 6.80 7.93
N SER A 283 18.32 6.32 7.31
CA SER A 283 19.50 5.89 8.06
C SER A 283 20.23 7.08 8.70
N PHE A 284 20.21 8.25 8.07
CA PHE A 284 20.64 9.50 8.70
C PHE A 284 19.82 9.82 9.96
N ALA A 285 18.48 9.77 9.87
CA ALA A 285 17.61 10.00 11.03
C ALA A 285 17.83 8.99 12.16
N GLN A 286 18.09 7.72 11.83
CA GLN A 286 18.43 6.70 12.83
C GLN A 286 19.75 7.01 13.55
N GLN A 287 20.77 7.52 12.84
CA GLN A 287 22.01 7.95 13.49
C GLN A 287 21.79 9.20 14.35
N VAL A 288 20.89 10.10 13.94
CA VAL A 288 20.49 11.26 14.77
C VAL A 288 19.78 10.80 16.04
N ALA A 289 18.94 9.76 15.97
CA ALA A 289 18.18 9.24 17.11
C ALA A 289 19.03 8.41 18.11
N ARG A 290 20.30 8.06 17.79
CA ARG A 290 21.28 7.44 18.72
C ARG A 290 21.77 8.41 19.81
N ILE A 291 20.87 9.27 20.29
CA ILE A 291 21.06 10.18 21.41
C ILE A 291 21.34 9.34 22.66
N ASP A 292 22.34 9.77 23.40
CA ASP A 292 22.90 9.11 24.58
C ASP A 292 21.79 8.71 25.58
N THR A 293 21.45 7.42 25.59
CA THR A 293 20.42 6.87 26.51
C THR A 293 20.84 6.99 27.97
N GLN A 294 22.10 7.33 28.24
CA GLN A 294 22.62 7.56 29.59
C GLN A 294 22.19 8.92 30.19
N ALA A 295 21.75 9.87 29.37
CA ALA A 295 21.25 11.17 29.83
C ALA A 295 19.71 11.23 29.92
N ILE A 296 19.01 10.16 29.53
CA ILE A 296 17.56 10.06 29.62
C ILE A 296 17.23 9.49 31.01
N ASP A 297 17.13 10.40 31.98
CA ASP A 297 16.58 10.06 33.29
C ASP A 297 15.18 9.44 33.13
N SER A 298 15.00 8.35 33.87
CA SER A 298 13.95 7.33 33.79
C SER A 298 12.49 7.79 34.00
N LYS A 299 11.97 8.70 33.16
CA LYS A 299 10.52 9.07 33.16
C LYS A 299 9.88 9.35 31.79
N SER A 300 10.47 8.91 30.68
CA SER A 300 9.83 9.03 29.36
C SER A 300 9.67 7.68 28.67
N ASN A 301 8.44 7.18 28.64
CA ASN A 301 8.05 5.98 27.89
C ASN A 301 7.79 6.37 26.42
N ALA A 302 8.74 6.12 25.52
CA ALA A 302 8.49 6.14 24.08
C ALA A 302 9.03 4.86 23.40
N PRO A 303 8.16 3.95 22.94
CA PRO A 303 8.53 2.64 22.38
C PRO A 303 8.62 2.66 20.84
N ILE A 304 9.23 3.68 20.23
CA ILE A 304 9.10 3.90 18.76
C ILE A 304 10.28 3.31 17.95
N PHE A 305 11.45 3.06 18.55
CA PHE A 305 12.69 2.83 17.78
C PHE A 305 13.07 1.37 17.49
N SER A 306 12.25 0.37 17.85
CA SER A 306 12.65 -1.05 17.71
C SER A 306 12.26 -1.70 16.39
N SER A 307 11.21 -1.24 15.71
CA SER A 307 10.61 -1.96 14.57
C SER A 307 11.26 -1.72 13.21
N LEU A 308 11.98 -0.61 12.99
CA LEU A 308 12.51 -0.21 11.67
C LEU A 308 13.99 -0.51 11.43
N ARG A 309 14.75 -0.82 12.48
CA ARG A 309 16.18 -1.23 12.36
C ARG A 309 16.38 -2.47 11.49
N ASN A 310 15.34 -3.28 11.30
CA ASN A 310 15.40 -4.54 10.55
C ASN A 310 15.20 -4.37 9.03
N ALA A 311 14.68 -3.24 8.56
CA ALA A 311 14.47 -2.99 7.13
C ALA A 311 15.72 -2.43 6.40
N ASP A 312 16.61 -1.75 7.14
CA ASP A 312 17.72 -0.96 6.59
C ASP A 312 18.95 -1.80 6.16
N LEU A 313 19.14 -2.98 6.76
CA LEU A 313 20.26 -3.88 6.41
C LEU A 313 20.15 -4.49 5.00
N LEU A 314 19.05 -4.25 4.29
CA LEU A 314 18.76 -4.85 2.98
C LEU A 314 19.02 -3.93 1.79
N LEU A 315 19.19 -2.62 1.99
CA LEU A 315 19.26 -1.65 0.89
C LEU A 315 20.66 -1.08 0.63
N THR A 316 21.65 -1.33 1.50
CA THR A 316 23.01 -0.79 1.34
C THR A 316 24.01 -1.83 0.85
N HIS A 317 23.99 -2.18 -0.44
CA HIS A 317 25.19 -2.72 -1.12
C HIS A 317 25.16 -2.51 -2.64
N ARG A 318 25.93 -1.54 -3.14
CA ARG A 318 26.54 -1.58 -4.49
C ARG A 318 27.97 -1.05 -4.44
N LYS A 319 28.89 -1.72 -5.17
CA LYS A 319 30.31 -1.36 -5.32
C LYS A 319 30.55 -0.70 -6.69
N PRO A 320 31.59 0.17 -6.83
CA PRO A 320 31.91 0.86 -8.07
C PRO A 320 33.00 0.11 -8.87
N TYR A 321 32.77 -0.17 -10.16
CA TYR A 321 33.76 -0.15 -11.26
C TYR A 321 33.11 -0.68 -12.55
N GLU A 322 33.15 0.12 -13.64
CA GLU A 322 33.65 -0.24 -14.98
C GLU A 322 33.15 0.74 -16.07
N ARG A 323 34.13 1.41 -16.70
CA ARG A 323 34.02 2.08 -18.01
C ARG A 323 34.62 1.12 -19.06
N LEU A 324 33.97 0.92 -20.21
CA LEU A 324 34.55 0.98 -21.57
C LEU A 324 33.54 0.54 -22.66
N GLY A 325 33.61 1.14 -23.86
CA GLY A 325 33.19 0.45 -25.10
C GLY A 325 32.48 1.23 -26.22
N TYR A 326 32.98 2.40 -26.64
CA TYR A 326 32.55 3.05 -27.89
C TYR A 326 33.13 2.31 -29.13
N GLY A 327 32.26 1.63 -29.90
CA GLY A 327 32.67 0.97 -31.16
C GLY A 327 31.57 0.21 -31.89
N ARG A 328 30.45 -0.08 -31.22
CA ARG A 328 29.36 -0.92 -31.78
C ARG A 328 28.26 -0.15 -32.54
N PHE A 329 28.29 1.19 -32.54
CA PHE A 329 27.18 2.00 -33.05
C PHE A 329 27.11 2.13 -34.58
N LYS A 330 28.20 1.92 -35.33
CA LYS A 330 28.16 2.03 -36.80
C LYS A 330 27.57 0.82 -37.53
N ILE A 331 27.48 -0.34 -36.89
CA ILE A 331 26.93 -1.57 -37.49
C ILE A 331 25.39 -1.61 -37.33
N LEU A 332 24.88 -0.99 -36.26
CA LEU A 332 23.45 -0.86 -35.98
C LEU A 332 22.73 0.09 -36.96
N GLU A 333 23.42 1.12 -37.44
CA GLU A 333 22.82 2.09 -38.37
C GLU A 333 22.58 1.47 -39.76
N ALA A 334 23.48 0.59 -40.20
CA ALA A 334 23.35 -0.12 -41.48
C ALA A 334 22.26 -1.22 -41.45
N SER A 335 22.04 -1.89 -40.31
CA SER A 335 21.00 -2.92 -40.18
C SER A 335 19.59 -2.33 -40.06
N LEU A 336 19.46 -1.11 -39.54
CA LEU A 336 18.19 -0.41 -39.39
C LEU A 336 17.62 0.09 -40.73
N VAL A 337 18.49 0.52 -41.66
CA VAL A 337 18.07 0.93 -43.01
C VAL A 337 17.58 -0.27 -43.84
N LEU A 338 18.21 -1.45 -43.67
CA LEU A 338 17.84 -2.66 -44.39
C LEU A 338 16.50 -3.25 -43.90
N SER A 339 16.22 -3.17 -42.60
CA SER A 339 14.99 -3.68 -41.99
C SER A 339 13.76 -2.84 -42.33
N VAL A 340 13.91 -1.52 -42.42
CA VAL A 340 12.81 -0.62 -42.84
C VAL A 340 12.36 -0.91 -44.28
N ALA A 341 13.30 -1.17 -45.19
CA ALA A 341 12.97 -1.50 -46.59
C ALA A 341 12.18 -2.82 -46.72
N VAL A 342 12.55 -3.84 -45.94
CA VAL A 342 11.88 -5.16 -45.93
C VAL A 342 10.46 -5.07 -45.35
N ILE A 343 10.28 -4.29 -44.28
CA ILE A 343 8.98 -4.11 -43.63
C ILE A 343 8.00 -3.36 -44.55
N THR A 344 8.46 -2.32 -45.24
CA THR A 344 7.62 -1.57 -46.18
C THR A 344 7.24 -2.39 -47.43
N GLY A 345 8.12 -3.28 -47.90
CA GLY A 345 7.83 -4.19 -49.00
C GLY A 345 6.83 -5.29 -48.64
N SER A 346 6.90 -5.81 -47.40
CA SER A 346 6.02 -6.88 -46.92
C SER A 346 4.59 -6.40 -46.61
N TYR A 347 4.46 -5.16 -46.11
CA TYR A 347 3.16 -4.57 -45.81
C TYR A 347 2.30 -4.30 -47.06
N LEU A 348 2.92 -3.88 -48.16
CA LEU A 348 2.22 -3.66 -49.44
C LEU A 348 1.79 -4.96 -50.13
N TYR A 349 2.45 -6.08 -49.84
CA TYR A 349 2.13 -7.39 -50.42
C TYR A 349 0.95 -8.08 -49.72
N ASN A 350 0.77 -7.85 -48.41
CA ASN A 350 -0.28 -8.49 -47.63
C ASN A 350 -1.68 -7.84 -47.76
N GLN A 351 -1.81 -6.74 -48.51
CA GLN A 351 -3.09 -6.05 -48.69
C GLN A 351 -3.92 -6.60 -49.87
N SER A 352 -3.44 -7.65 -50.56
CA SER A 352 -4.13 -8.27 -51.69
C SER A 352 -4.33 -9.78 -51.51
N GLN A 353 -5.30 -10.20 -50.69
CA GLN A 353 -6.19 -11.35 -50.95
C GLN A 353 -7.31 -11.42 -49.88
N PRO A 354 -8.55 -11.83 -50.24
CA PRO A 354 -9.68 -12.02 -49.33
C PRO A 354 -9.85 -13.50 -48.90
N GLU A 355 -10.58 -13.73 -47.79
CA GLU A 355 -11.58 -14.81 -47.57
C GLU A 355 -11.63 -15.29 -46.10
N TRP A 356 -12.81 -15.16 -45.49
CA TRP A 356 -13.19 -15.94 -44.30
C TRP A 356 -14.61 -16.49 -44.50
N LYS A 357 -14.72 -17.81 -44.66
CA LYS A 357 -15.95 -18.60 -44.51
C LYS A 357 -15.62 -20.00 -43.97
N SER A 358 -16.59 -20.52 -43.22
CA SER A 358 -16.63 -21.79 -42.45
C SER A 358 -15.95 -21.67 -41.07
N ILE A 359 -16.67 -21.83 -39.95
CA ILE A 359 -17.33 -23.08 -39.53
C ILE A 359 -18.63 -22.79 -38.72
N ILE A 360 -19.73 -23.33 -39.27
CA ILE A 360 -20.93 -23.98 -38.68
C ILE A 360 -22.04 -23.13 -38.00
N ASN A 361 -23.24 -23.30 -38.58
CA ASN A 361 -24.57 -22.87 -38.15
C ASN A 361 -25.28 -23.93 -37.26
N PRO A 362 -26.34 -23.55 -36.52
CA PRO A 362 -26.93 -24.29 -35.41
C PRO A 362 -28.11 -25.20 -35.80
N ALA A 363 -28.50 -26.12 -34.91
CA ALA A 363 -29.80 -26.78 -34.92
C ALA A 363 -30.59 -26.44 -33.65
N GLN A 364 -31.88 -26.18 -33.85
CA GLN A 364 -32.84 -25.50 -32.98
C GLN A 364 -33.30 -26.31 -31.76
N SER A 365 -33.56 -25.63 -30.65
CA SER A 365 -34.86 -25.74 -29.95
C SER A 365 -35.11 -24.48 -29.11
N SER A 366 -36.37 -24.08 -29.12
CA SER A 366 -36.96 -22.82 -28.67
C SER A 366 -37.07 -22.68 -27.16
N ASN A 367 -36.80 -21.48 -26.64
CA ASN A 367 -37.81 -20.69 -25.93
C ASN A 367 -37.40 -19.20 -25.93
N GLU A 368 -38.39 -18.36 -26.18
CA GLU A 368 -38.26 -16.93 -26.42
C GLU A 368 -38.03 -16.11 -25.13
N VAL A 369 -37.34 -14.98 -25.33
CA VAL A 369 -37.17 -13.79 -24.48
C VAL A 369 -36.30 -14.06 -23.24
N VAL A 370 -35.13 -13.40 -23.05
CA VAL A 370 -35.08 -12.07 -22.42
C VAL A 370 -33.73 -11.35 -22.60
N SER A 371 -33.84 -10.08 -22.98
CA SER A 371 -32.86 -8.97 -22.95
C SER A 371 -31.42 -9.25 -23.41
N VAL A 372 -31.10 -8.78 -24.61
CA VAL A 372 -29.71 -8.56 -25.04
C VAL A 372 -29.10 -7.46 -24.16
N ILE A 373 -28.35 -7.86 -23.13
CA ILE A 373 -27.56 -6.95 -22.32
C ILE A 373 -26.37 -6.48 -23.16
N LYS A 374 -26.08 -5.18 -23.14
CA LYS A 374 -24.93 -4.63 -23.87
C LYS A 374 -23.64 -5.11 -23.19
N PRO A 375 -22.59 -5.51 -23.94
CA PRO A 375 -21.32 -6.00 -23.37
C PRO A 375 -20.69 -5.10 -22.30
N ALA A 376 -20.86 -3.78 -22.44
CA ALA A 376 -20.38 -2.80 -21.46
C ALA A 376 -21.09 -2.90 -20.09
N GLN A 377 -22.38 -3.26 -20.06
CA GLN A 377 -23.14 -3.43 -18.84
C GLN A 377 -22.77 -4.74 -18.14
N THR A 378 -22.54 -5.82 -18.89
CA THR A 378 -22.02 -7.08 -18.36
C THR A 378 -20.61 -6.91 -17.80
N ALA A 379 -19.73 -6.19 -18.49
CA ALA A 379 -18.38 -5.90 -18.01
C ALA A 379 -18.38 -5.04 -16.72
N SER A 380 -19.27 -4.04 -16.65
CA SER A 380 -19.43 -3.22 -15.44
C SER A 380 -19.96 -4.01 -14.25
N PHE A 381 -20.82 -5.01 -14.49
CA PHE A 381 -21.36 -5.87 -13.44
C PHE A 381 -20.30 -6.87 -12.93
N LEU A 382 -19.56 -7.50 -13.84
CA LEU A 382 -18.49 -8.45 -13.50
C LEU A 382 -17.23 -7.81 -12.91
N ALA A 383 -17.12 -6.48 -12.95
CA ALA A 383 -16.06 -5.72 -12.30
C ALA A 383 -16.34 -5.42 -10.81
N GLN A 384 -17.55 -5.73 -10.33
CA GLN A 384 -17.90 -5.61 -8.91
C GLN A 384 -17.27 -6.73 -8.09
N SER A 385 -17.23 -6.56 -6.77
CA SER A 385 -16.64 -7.56 -5.88
C SER A 385 -17.49 -8.86 -5.89
N PRO A 386 -16.89 -10.05 -5.67
CA PRO A 386 -17.61 -11.32 -5.77
C PRO A 386 -18.84 -11.43 -4.86
N TRP A 387 -18.77 -10.87 -3.64
CA TRP A 387 -19.88 -10.88 -2.68
C TRP A 387 -20.99 -9.88 -3.05
N ASP A 388 -20.66 -8.74 -3.66
CA ASP A 388 -21.67 -7.77 -4.15
C ASP A 388 -22.45 -8.34 -5.34
N ILE A 389 -21.79 -9.14 -6.18
CA ILE A 389 -22.40 -9.87 -7.30
C ILE A 389 -23.33 -10.97 -6.77
N GLU A 390 -22.88 -11.79 -5.82
CA GLU A 390 -23.71 -12.82 -5.20
C GLU A 390 -24.92 -12.25 -4.45
N PHE A 391 -24.73 -11.16 -3.72
CA PHE A 391 -25.82 -10.44 -3.05
C PHE A 391 -26.84 -9.90 -4.08
N SER A 392 -26.36 -9.28 -5.15
CA SER A 392 -27.22 -8.74 -6.22
C SER A 392 -27.96 -9.83 -7.02
N LEU A 393 -27.39 -11.04 -7.11
CA LEU A 393 -28.00 -12.20 -7.77
C LEU A 393 -28.97 -12.98 -6.88
N ASN A 394 -28.83 -12.87 -5.55
CA ASN A 394 -29.66 -13.51 -4.53
C ASN A 394 -30.76 -12.59 -3.96
N ASP A 395 -30.74 -11.30 -4.32
CA ASP A 395 -31.75 -10.29 -4.01
C ASP A 395 -33.13 -10.71 -4.58
N MET A 396 -34.03 -11.18 -3.70
CA MET A 396 -35.32 -11.78 -4.09
C MET A 396 -36.32 -10.78 -4.70
N GLU A 397 -36.08 -9.47 -4.56
CA GLU A 397 -36.95 -8.42 -5.11
C GLU A 397 -36.70 -8.13 -6.60
N LYS A 398 -35.57 -8.56 -7.17
CA LYS A 398 -35.25 -8.35 -8.59
C LYS A 398 -35.82 -9.48 -9.44
N ASN A 399 -36.65 -9.13 -10.42
CA ASN A 399 -37.24 -10.05 -11.40
C ASN A 399 -36.22 -11.10 -11.88
N VAL A 400 -36.43 -12.37 -11.52
CA VAL A 400 -35.58 -13.55 -11.84
C VAL A 400 -35.24 -13.61 -13.34
N VAL A 401 -36.16 -13.11 -14.16
CA VAL A 401 -36.07 -13.08 -15.62
C VAL A 401 -35.00 -12.08 -16.12
N THR A 402 -34.77 -10.98 -15.41
CA THR A 402 -33.78 -9.94 -15.77
C THR A 402 -32.35 -10.25 -15.32
N THR A 403 -32.19 -11.07 -14.27
CA THR A 403 -30.90 -11.44 -13.69
C THR A 403 -30.35 -12.77 -14.23
N ALA A 404 -31.19 -13.58 -14.89
CA ALA A 404 -30.82 -14.88 -15.46
C ALA A 404 -29.60 -14.82 -16.42
N PRO A 405 -29.50 -13.86 -17.36
CA PRO A 405 -28.35 -13.81 -18.27
C PRO A 405 -27.04 -13.40 -17.56
N TYR A 406 -27.13 -12.56 -16.51
CA TYR A 406 -25.98 -12.19 -15.69
C TYR A 406 -25.51 -13.36 -14.81
N ARG A 407 -26.44 -14.14 -14.29
CA ARG A 407 -26.17 -15.37 -13.53
C ARG A 407 -25.47 -16.41 -14.41
N GLU A 408 -25.96 -16.62 -15.62
CA GLU A 408 -25.36 -17.55 -16.59
C GLU A 408 -23.96 -17.08 -17.01
N ALA A 409 -23.78 -15.79 -17.31
CA ALA A 409 -22.47 -15.21 -17.64
C ALA A 409 -21.46 -15.37 -16.50
N TYR A 410 -21.87 -15.11 -15.25
CA TYR A 410 -21.04 -15.31 -14.07
C TYR A 410 -20.67 -16.79 -13.90
N GLN A 411 -21.63 -17.71 -14.01
CA GLN A 411 -21.37 -19.15 -13.92
C GLN A 411 -20.41 -19.64 -15.01
N VAL A 412 -20.55 -19.17 -16.26
CA VAL A 412 -19.62 -19.51 -17.35
C VAL A 412 -18.22 -18.98 -17.08
N GLN A 413 -18.09 -17.75 -16.55
CA GLN A 413 -16.81 -17.19 -16.15
C GLN A 413 -16.16 -18.00 -15.03
N GLN A 414 -16.92 -18.37 -13.99
CA GLN A 414 -16.42 -19.21 -12.90
C GLN A 414 -16.06 -20.63 -13.37
N MET A 415 -16.82 -21.22 -14.30
CA MET A 415 -16.44 -22.48 -14.94
C MET A 415 -15.15 -22.37 -15.75
N LYS A 416 -14.92 -21.24 -16.43
CA LYS A 416 -13.69 -21.00 -17.19
C LYS A 416 -12.48 -20.82 -16.27
N LEU A 417 -12.64 -20.04 -15.20
CA LEU A 417 -11.59 -19.82 -14.19
C LEU A 417 -11.27 -21.11 -13.42
N SER A 418 -12.29 -21.89 -13.04
CA SER A 418 -12.07 -23.17 -12.37
C SER A 418 -11.40 -24.21 -13.28
N LYS A 419 -11.70 -24.23 -14.59
CA LYS A 419 -10.97 -25.06 -15.56
C LYS A 419 -9.51 -24.63 -15.70
N LEU A 420 -9.25 -23.32 -15.76
CA LEU A 420 -7.90 -22.76 -15.79
C LEU A 420 -7.12 -23.12 -14.52
N TYR A 421 -7.74 -22.96 -13.35
CA TYR A 421 -7.16 -23.37 -12.07
C TYR A 421 -6.82 -24.87 -12.06
N LYS A 422 -7.75 -25.75 -12.48
CA LYS A 422 -7.51 -27.19 -12.55
C LYS A 422 -6.37 -27.55 -13.51
N SER A 423 -6.27 -26.84 -14.65
CA SER A 423 -5.20 -27.04 -15.63
C SER A 423 -3.83 -26.66 -15.08
N ASN A 424 -3.76 -25.62 -14.24
CA ASN A 424 -2.50 -25.07 -13.74
C ASN A 424 -2.20 -25.51 -12.29
N GLN A 425 -3.04 -26.36 -11.71
CA GLN A 425 -2.96 -26.77 -10.31
C GLN A 425 -1.62 -27.47 -9.97
N SER A 426 -1.11 -28.31 -10.88
CA SER A 426 0.16 -29.01 -10.71
C SER A 426 1.37 -28.07 -10.72
N GLU A 427 1.34 -27.03 -11.56
CA GLU A 427 2.36 -26.00 -11.58
C GLU A 427 2.31 -25.18 -10.29
N LEU A 428 1.14 -24.71 -9.89
CA LEU A 428 0.90 -24.00 -8.62
C LEU A 428 1.41 -24.79 -7.41
N HIS A 429 1.12 -26.09 -7.36
CA HIS A 429 1.58 -26.96 -6.29
C HIS A 429 3.10 -27.19 -6.34
N SER A 430 3.70 -27.33 -7.53
CA SER A 430 5.14 -27.45 -7.70
C SER A 430 5.90 -26.18 -7.29
N TYR A 431 5.31 -25.01 -7.56
CA TYR A 431 5.85 -23.71 -7.15
C TYR A 431 5.73 -23.52 -5.63
N GLN A 432 4.60 -23.89 -5.04
CA GLN A 432 4.44 -23.90 -3.58
C GLN A 432 5.41 -24.88 -2.90
N LEU A 433 5.62 -26.07 -3.46
CA LEU A 433 6.60 -27.03 -2.94
C LEU A 433 8.04 -26.53 -3.07
N LEU A 434 8.43 -25.96 -4.21
CA LEU A 434 9.76 -25.34 -4.40
C LEU A 434 9.97 -24.15 -3.45
N ALA A 435 8.93 -23.35 -3.26
CA ALA A 435 8.90 -22.23 -2.33
C ALA A 435 9.04 -22.68 -0.87
N ASP A 436 8.41 -23.80 -0.50
CA ASP A 436 8.41 -24.32 0.88
C ASP A 436 9.62 -25.20 1.24
N ASP A 437 10.19 -25.94 0.28
CA ASP A 437 11.29 -26.88 0.53
C ASP A 437 12.69 -26.31 0.26
N LEU A 438 12.85 -25.37 -0.67
CA LEU A 438 14.15 -24.75 -0.94
C LEU A 438 14.74 -24.06 0.32
N PRO A 439 13.96 -23.34 1.15
CA PRO A 439 14.45 -22.83 2.42
C PRO A 439 14.93 -23.92 3.38
N LYS A 440 14.22 -25.06 3.47
CA LYS A 440 14.56 -26.17 4.37
C LYS A 440 15.85 -26.85 3.96
N VAL A 441 16.02 -27.17 2.68
CA VAL A 441 17.23 -27.82 2.14
C VAL A 441 18.46 -26.95 2.36
N LEU A 442 18.35 -25.62 2.22
CA LEU A 442 19.45 -24.68 2.48
C LEU A 442 19.82 -24.60 3.97
N VAL A 443 18.84 -24.72 4.87
CA VAL A 443 19.07 -24.78 6.32
C VAL A 443 19.75 -26.08 6.72
N ASP A 444 19.35 -27.21 6.13
CA ASP A 444 19.96 -28.52 6.40
C ASP A 444 21.41 -28.60 5.91
N LEU A 445 21.69 -28.12 4.68
CA LEU A 445 23.06 -27.99 4.15
C LEU A 445 23.96 -27.13 5.04
N ARG A 446 23.41 -26.05 5.63
CA ARG A 446 24.14 -25.23 6.59
C ARG A 446 24.45 -26.01 7.86
N LYS A 447 23.48 -26.76 8.38
CA LYS A 447 23.66 -27.59 9.58
C LYS A 447 24.78 -28.61 9.38
N ASP A 448 24.84 -29.22 8.19
CA ASP A 448 25.90 -30.14 7.82
C ASP A 448 27.27 -29.45 7.70
N LEU A 449 27.33 -28.23 7.15
CA LEU A 449 28.56 -27.45 7.09
C LEU A 449 29.05 -26.97 8.47
N VAL A 450 28.14 -26.65 9.39
CA VAL A 450 28.49 -26.33 10.79
C VAL A 450 29.05 -27.56 11.48
N ASN A 451 28.42 -28.72 11.29
CA ASN A 451 28.92 -29.99 11.82
C ASN A 451 30.30 -30.36 11.24
N LEU A 452 30.49 -30.16 9.94
CA LEU A 452 31.77 -30.35 9.26
C LEU A 452 32.84 -29.40 9.83
N LYS A 453 32.52 -28.12 10.01
CA LYS A 453 33.41 -27.14 10.64
C LYS A 453 33.84 -27.61 12.02
N GLN A 454 32.89 -28.04 12.83
CA GLN A 454 33.14 -28.44 14.21
C GLN A 454 34.02 -29.68 14.29
N LYS A 455 33.83 -30.66 13.39
CA LYS A 455 34.74 -31.79 13.25
C LYS A 455 36.16 -31.34 12.86
N LEU A 456 36.29 -30.46 11.87
CA LEU A 456 37.59 -29.95 11.42
C LEU A 456 38.32 -29.12 12.49
N VAL A 457 37.59 -28.40 13.34
CA VAL A 457 38.14 -27.69 14.52
C VAL A 457 38.62 -28.70 15.56
N ASN A 458 37.80 -29.71 15.88
CA ASN A 458 38.13 -30.73 16.87
C ASN A 458 39.34 -31.58 16.45
N ASP A 459 39.47 -31.86 15.15
CA ASP A 459 40.58 -32.63 14.58
C ASP A 459 41.85 -31.77 14.36
N GLY A 460 41.81 -30.48 14.71
CA GLY A 460 42.94 -29.55 14.54
C GLY A 460 43.32 -29.26 13.08
N ALA A 461 42.48 -29.66 12.13
CA ALA A 461 42.74 -29.60 10.69
C ALA A 461 42.18 -28.33 10.01
N LEU A 462 41.58 -27.41 10.78
CA LEU A 462 40.97 -26.20 10.21
C LEU A 462 42.01 -25.10 9.98
N PHE A 463 42.58 -25.08 8.78
CA PHE A 463 43.48 -24.00 8.36
C PHE A 463 42.75 -22.65 8.24
N PRO A 464 43.42 -21.51 8.52
CA PRO A 464 42.79 -20.19 8.52
C PRO A 464 42.11 -19.82 7.19
N TYR A 465 42.66 -20.28 6.06
CA TYR A 465 42.07 -20.07 4.75
C TYR A 465 40.77 -20.87 4.59
N ALA A 466 40.76 -22.14 5.00
CA ALA A 466 39.58 -23.01 4.97
C ALA A 466 38.48 -22.52 5.92
N ASP A 467 38.84 -22.02 7.11
CA ASP A 467 37.91 -21.40 8.05
C ASP A 467 37.20 -20.18 7.42
N LYS A 468 37.98 -19.33 6.73
CA LYS A 468 37.47 -18.15 6.06
C LYS A 468 36.55 -18.49 4.89
N THR A 469 36.88 -19.50 4.07
CA THR A 469 36.00 -19.96 2.99
C THR A 469 34.75 -20.65 3.52
N LEU A 470 34.85 -21.52 4.52
CA LEU A 470 33.68 -22.19 5.11
C LEU A 470 32.71 -21.17 5.74
N THR A 471 33.27 -20.15 6.40
CA THR A 471 32.49 -19.05 6.99
C THR A 471 31.85 -18.17 5.91
N ALA A 472 32.54 -17.92 4.79
CA ALA A 472 31.97 -17.21 3.65
C ALA A 472 30.86 -18.02 2.94
N VAL A 473 31.02 -19.34 2.80
CA VAL A 473 30.01 -20.24 2.21
C VAL A 473 28.77 -20.33 3.12
N MET A 474 28.95 -20.44 4.44
CA MET A 474 27.82 -20.41 5.39
C MET A 474 27.12 -19.05 5.41
N ALA A 475 27.86 -17.94 5.28
CA ALA A 475 27.26 -16.61 5.13
C ALA A 475 26.49 -16.48 3.80
N GLY A 476 27.05 -17.02 2.71
CA GLY A 476 26.39 -17.12 1.40
C GLY A 476 25.11 -17.95 1.44
N LEU A 477 25.13 -19.09 2.14
CA LEU A 477 23.95 -19.92 2.38
C LEU A 477 22.89 -19.20 3.23
N ASN A 478 23.29 -18.37 4.19
CA ASN A 478 22.35 -17.54 4.95
C ASN A 478 21.68 -16.50 4.06
N THR A 479 22.45 -15.82 3.22
CA THR A 479 21.87 -14.88 2.25
C THR A 479 20.99 -15.60 1.23
N ALA A 480 21.38 -16.79 0.76
CA ALA A 480 20.60 -17.59 -0.18
C ALA A 480 19.33 -18.15 0.47
N SER A 481 19.36 -18.56 1.74
CA SER A 481 18.19 -19.05 2.48
C SER A 481 17.21 -17.91 2.81
N ILE A 482 17.72 -16.73 3.19
CA ILE A 482 16.90 -15.51 3.38
C ILE A 482 16.32 -15.05 2.04
N ASN A 483 17.09 -15.11 0.96
CA ASN A 483 16.61 -14.78 -0.38
C ASN A 483 15.64 -15.83 -0.91
N ALA A 484 15.82 -17.12 -0.59
CA ALA A 484 14.89 -18.20 -0.92
C ALA A 484 13.57 -18.06 -0.15
N LEU A 485 13.60 -17.63 1.11
CA LEU A 485 12.40 -17.27 1.90
C LEU A 485 11.69 -16.01 1.37
N LYS A 486 12.44 -15.09 0.76
CA LYS A 486 11.86 -13.95 0.04
C LYS A 486 11.34 -14.34 -1.34
N LEU A 487 12.00 -15.28 -2.02
CA LEU A 487 11.62 -15.88 -3.30
C LEU A 487 10.38 -16.78 -3.15
N SER A 488 10.22 -17.48 -2.03
CA SER A 488 9.00 -18.21 -1.70
C SER A 488 7.83 -17.25 -1.47
N ALA A 489 8.10 -16.10 -0.84
CA ALA A 489 7.17 -14.97 -0.76
C ALA A 489 7.00 -14.21 -2.10
N LEU A 490 7.85 -14.47 -3.10
CA LEU A 490 7.90 -13.85 -4.44
C LEU A 490 7.83 -14.89 -5.56
N SER A 491 6.93 -15.89 -5.46
CA SER A 491 6.60 -16.82 -6.55
C SER A 491 6.06 -16.14 -7.84
N GLY A 492 6.27 -14.84 -8.01
CA GLY A 492 6.01 -14.01 -9.19
C GLY A 492 7.26 -13.73 -10.05
N SER A 493 8.24 -14.63 -10.12
CA SER A 493 9.50 -14.41 -10.88
C SER A 493 9.32 -14.33 -12.41
N LYS A 494 8.09 -14.34 -12.94
CA LYS A 494 7.81 -14.09 -14.35
C LYS A 494 7.93 -12.61 -14.71
N GLU A 495 7.71 -11.68 -13.79
CA GLU A 495 7.76 -10.25 -14.10
C GLU A 495 9.16 -9.76 -14.47
N GLN A 496 10.20 -10.24 -13.78
CA GLN A 496 11.59 -9.92 -14.13
C GLN A 496 12.04 -10.58 -15.44
N GLN A 497 11.58 -11.80 -15.70
CA GLN A 497 11.88 -12.51 -16.95
C GLN A 497 11.16 -11.86 -18.14
N LEU A 498 9.90 -11.48 -17.97
CA LEU A 498 9.11 -10.69 -18.91
C LEU A 498 9.74 -9.32 -19.14
N THR A 499 10.18 -8.64 -18.08
CA THR A 499 10.88 -7.35 -18.18
C THR A 499 12.16 -7.50 -18.99
N ASN A 500 12.93 -8.56 -18.80
CA ASN A 500 14.13 -8.83 -19.60
C ASN A 500 13.79 -9.16 -21.06
N LEU A 501 12.73 -9.94 -21.34
CA LEU A 501 12.28 -10.22 -22.71
C LEU A 501 11.80 -8.94 -23.44
N ILE A 502 11.10 -8.06 -22.72
CA ILE A 502 10.65 -6.74 -23.22
C ILE A 502 11.86 -5.82 -23.47
N LEU A 503 12.78 -5.74 -22.51
CA LEU A 503 13.98 -4.89 -22.61
C LEU A 503 14.95 -5.40 -23.71
N ASN A 504 14.99 -6.69 -23.97
CA ASN A 504 15.80 -7.30 -25.04
C ASN A 504 15.11 -7.26 -26.42
N GLY A 505 13.87 -6.77 -26.51
CA GLY A 505 13.15 -6.60 -27.78
C GLY A 505 12.52 -7.88 -28.35
N GLU A 506 12.42 -8.95 -27.56
CA GLU A 506 11.85 -10.24 -27.95
C GLU A 506 10.32 -10.23 -27.83
N ALA A 507 9.67 -9.35 -28.58
CA ALA A 507 8.25 -9.01 -28.42
C ALA A 507 7.27 -10.19 -28.53
N LYS A 508 7.58 -11.21 -29.33
CA LYS A 508 6.70 -12.37 -29.53
C LYS A 508 6.73 -13.32 -28.33
N LEU A 509 7.93 -13.57 -27.77
CA LEU A 509 8.10 -14.37 -26.56
C LEU A 509 7.59 -13.62 -25.33
N ALA A 510 7.76 -12.29 -25.29
CA ALA A 510 7.18 -11.45 -24.25
C ALA A 510 5.64 -11.49 -24.25
N ASP A 511 4.99 -11.46 -25.42
CA ASP A 511 3.52 -11.56 -25.53
C ASP A 511 2.98 -12.94 -25.09
N GLU A 512 3.69 -14.02 -25.43
CA GLU A 512 3.35 -15.38 -24.99
C GLU A 512 3.52 -15.54 -23.46
N GLU A 513 4.60 -15.02 -22.88
CA GLU A 513 4.80 -15.00 -21.43
C GLU A 513 3.82 -14.08 -20.69
N LEU A 514 3.45 -12.94 -21.27
CA LEU A 514 2.41 -12.05 -20.73
C LEU A 514 1.07 -12.77 -20.64
N LYS A 515 0.68 -13.50 -21.68
CA LYS A 515 -0.55 -14.28 -21.69
C LYS A 515 -0.51 -15.41 -20.67
N ALA A 516 0.60 -16.12 -20.55
CA ALA A 516 0.77 -17.17 -19.56
C ALA A 516 0.74 -16.62 -18.11
N ALA A 517 1.43 -15.51 -17.85
CA ALA A 517 1.42 -14.83 -16.55
C ALA A 517 0.02 -14.29 -16.20
N TRP A 518 -0.69 -13.72 -17.17
CA TRP A 518 -2.05 -13.26 -16.98
C TRP A 518 -3.01 -14.41 -16.63
N LEU A 519 -2.92 -15.55 -17.33
CA LEU A 519 -3.74 -16.74 -17.04
C LEU A 519 -3.43 -17.34 -15.65
N LEU A 520 -2.14 -17.33 -15.25
CA LEU A 520 -1.72 -17.78 -13.92
C LEU A 520 -2.28 -16.85 -12.82
N ASN A 521 -2.13 -15.54 -12.96
CA ASN A 521 -2.66 -14.56 -12.00
C ASN A 521 -4.19 -14.64 -11.88
N GLN A 522 -4.91 -14.90 -12.99
CA GLN A 522 -6.35 -15.15 -12.95
C GLN A 522 -6.70 -16.43 -12.17
N SER A 523 -5.88 -17.48 -12.29
CA SER A 523 -6.06 -18.72 -11.53
C SER A 523 -5.74 -18.55 -10.03
N GLU A 524 -4.73 -17.74 -9.69
CA GLU A 524 -4.40 -17.39 -8.30
C GLU A 524 -5.49 -16.52 -7.66
N ALA A 525 -5.99 -15.51 -8.39
CA ALA A 525 -7.09 -14.69 -7.93
C ALA A 525 -8.35 -15.54 -7.64
N TYR A 526 -8.64 -16.54 -8.48
CA TYR A 526 -9.71 -17.51 -8.22
C TYR A 526 -9.42 -18.38 -6.98
N PHE A 527 -8.18 -18.81 -6.78
CA PHE A 527 -7.79 -19.55 -5.58
C PHE A 527 -8.02 -18.74 -4.30
N TYR A 528 -7.55 -17.49 -4.24
CA TYR A 528 -7.68 -16.64 -3.05
C TYR A 528 -9.11 -16.15 -2.80
N SER A 529 -9.91 -15.96 -3.84
CA SER A 529 -11.29 -15.48 -3.70
C SER A 529 -12.31 -16.59 -3.42
N GLN A 530 -12.08 -17.82 -3.92
CA GLN A 530 -13.08 -18.89 -3.87
C GLN A 530 -12.58 -20.15 -3.15
N VAL A 531 -11.41 -20.67 -3.52
CA VAL A 531 -10.93 -21.98 -3.03
C VAL A 531 -10.40 -21.90 -1.60
N LEU A 532 -9.60 -20.88 -1.29
CA LEU A 532 -9.01 -20.70 0.02
C LEU A 532 -10.06 -20.40 1.10
N PRO A 533 -11.01 -19.44 0.91
CA PRO A 533 -12.11 -19.21 1.84
C PRO A 533 -12.92 -20.49 2.11
N ALA A 534 -13.27 -21.25 1.06
CA ALA A 534 -14.01 -22.50 1.20
C ALA A 534 -13.25 -23.56 2.02
N ASN A 535 -11.94 -23.72 1.79
CA ASN A 535 -11.11 -24.66 2.53
C ASN A 535 -10.91 -24.25 4.00
N VAL A 536 -10.72 -22.95 4.26
CA VAL A 536 -10.60 -22.42 5.62
C VAL A 536 -11.91 -22.60 6.36
N LEU A 537 -13.05 -22.29 5.73
CA LEU A 537 -14.37 -22.47 6.30
C LEU A 537 -14.68 -23.96 6.57
N ALA A 538 -14.28 -24.88 5.68
CA ALA A 538 -14.42 -26.31 5.91
C ALA A 538 -13.60 -26.80 7.13
N LYS A 539 -12.36 -26.34 7.29
CA LYS A 539 -11.53 -26.67 8.46
C LYS A 539 -12.10 -26.06 9.74
N LEU A 540 -12.53 -24.81 9.70
CA LEU A 540 -13.20 -24.16 10.84
C LEU A 540 -14.46 -24.94 11.23
N ASN A 541 -15.28 -25.35 10.27
CA ASN A 541 -16.45 -26.17 10.53
C ASN A 541 -16.10 -27.50 11.21
N SER A 542 -15.05 -28.19 10.76
CA SER A 542 -14.60 -29.41 11.43
C SER A 542 -14.14 -29.17 12.88
N SER A 543 -13.48 -28.04 13.15
CA SER A 543 -13.05 -27.64 14.50
C SER A 543 -14.26 -27.30 15.39
N ILE A 544 -15.21 -26.54 14.87
CA ILE A 544 -16.47 -26.19 15.56
C ILE A 544 -17.25 -27.46 15.89
N GLU A 545 -17.36 -28.40 14.96
CA GLU A 545 -18.04 -29.68 15.18
C GLU A 545 -17.31 -30.57 16.18
N GLN A 546 -15.98 -30.53 16.21
CA GLN A 546 -15.19 -31.23 17.23
C GLN A 546 -15.46 -30.64 18.63
N TYR A 547 -15.41 -29.31 18.77
CA TYR A 547 -15.73 -28.67 20.05
C TYR A 547 -17.17 -28.93 20.49
N ALA A 548 -18.12 -28.98 19.56
CA ALA A 548 -19.50 -29.34 19.87
C ALA A 548 -19.63 -30.79 20.35
N LYS A 549 -18.90 -31.75 19.74
CA LYS A 549 -18.86 -33.16 20.16
C LYS A 549 -18.23 -33.35 21.54
N GLU A 550 -17.24 -32.53 21.88
CA GLU A 550 -16.58 -32.53 23.19
C GLU A 550 -17.34 -31.68 24.24
N HIS A 551 -18.53 -31.18 23.92
CA HIS A 551 -19.37 -30.32 24.76
C HIS A 551 -18.76 -28.95 25.14
N TYR A 552 -17.73 -28.49 24.41
CA TYR A 552 -17.15 -27.15 24.54
C TYR A 552 -17.92 -26.09 23.72
N TYR A 553 -19.24 -26.00 23.92
CA TYR A 553 -20.12 -25.17 23.10
C TYR A 553 -19.77 -23.68 23.14
N THR A 554 -19.36 -23.12 24.27
CA THR A 554 -18.94 -21.71 24.33
C THR A 554 -17.76 -21.43 23.40
N LYS A 555 -16.79 -22.35 23.34
CA LYS A 555 -15.65 -22.22 22.42
C LYS A 555 -16.10 -22.36 20.95
N ALA A 556 -16.98 -23.31 20.68
CA ALA A 556 -17.56 -23.49 19.35
C ALA A 556 -18.30 -22.25 18.86
N ILE A 557 -19.10 -21.61 19.72
CA ILE A 557 -19.83 -20.36 19.43
C ILE A 557 -18.85 -19.22 19.17
N THR A 558 -17.84 -19.02 20.03
CA THR A 558 -16.84 -17.95 19.80
C THR A 558 -16.05 -18.13 18.51
N GLN A 559 -15.76 -19.38 18.10
CA GLN A 559 -15.12 -19.65 16.81
C GLN A 559 -16.05 -19.38 15.63
N ALA A 560 -17.34 -19.71 15.75
CA ALA A 560 -18.34 -19.42 14.73
C ALA A 560 -18.60 -17.90 14.59
N GLU A 561 -18.62 -17.15 15.69
CA GLU A 561 -18.73 -15.69 15.69
C GLU A 561 -17.50 -15.01 15.10
N ALA A 562 -16.29 -15.54 15.39
CA ALA A 562 -15.06 -15.08 14.76
C ALA A 562 -15.06 -15.34 13.25
N ALA A 563 -15.64 -16.47 12.81
CA ALA A 563 -15.84 -16.75 11.39
C ALA A 563 -16.82 -15.75 10.75
N ILE A 564 -17.91 -15.37 11.45
CA ILE A 564 -18.84 -14.34 10.99
C ILE A 564 -18.16 -12.96 10.88
N ALA A 565 -17.28 -12.61 11.82
CA ALA A 565 -16.53 -11.35 11.78
C ALA A 565 -15.58 -11.27 10.57
N PHE A 566 -15.02 -12.42 10.14
CA PHE A 566 -14.07 -12.49 9.03
C PHE A 566 -14.75 -12.66 7.66
N PHE A 567 -15.76 -13.53 7.54
CA PHE A 567 -16.43 -13.88 6.28
C PHE A 567 -17.75 -13.12 6.06
N GLY A 568 -18.25 -12.39 7.05
CA GLY A 568 -19.56 -11.75 7.03
C GLY A 568 -20.69 -12.68 7.50
N ARG A 569 -21.89 -12.11 7.63
CA ARG A 569 -23.09 -12.81 8.11
C ARG A 569 -23.73 -13.64 7.00
N THR A 570 -23.26 -14.88 6.80
CA THR A 570 -23.93 -15.82 5.88
C THR A 570 -25.11 -16.53 6.56
N PRO A 571 -26.17 -16.90 5.82
CA PRO A 571 -27.32 -17.63 6.39
C PRO A 571 -26.91 -18.95 7.06
N GLU A 572 -25.93 -19.65 6.48
CA GLU A 572 -25.41 -20.93 6.96
C GLU A 572 -24.69 -20.79 8.31
N LEU A 573 -23.81 -19.78 8.45
CA LEU A 573 -23.11 -19.51 9.71
C LEU A 573 -24.08 -19.00 10.79
N ASN A 574 -25.04 -18.15 10.42
CA ASN A 574 -26.07 -17.68 11.35
C ASN A 574 -26.93 -18.84 11.86
N GLN A 575 -27.33 -19.78 10.99
CA GLN A 575 -28.07 -20.97 11.41
C GLN A 575 -27.21 -21.85 12.32
N LYS A 576 -25.93 -22.06 11.98
CA LYS A 576 -25.00 -22.87 12.79
C LYS A 576 -24.80 -22.28 14.19
N VAL A 577 -24.68 -20.96 14.32
CA VAL A 577 -24.58 -20.28 15.63
C VAL A 577 -25.85 -20.51 16.46
N LYS A 578 -27.03 -20.38 15.84
CA LYS A 578 -28.31 -20.66 16.51
C LYS A 578 -28.36 -22.11 17.01
N ASP A 579 -28.00 -23.07 16.17
CA ASP A 579 -28.00 -24.49 16.52
C ASP A 579 -27.03 -24.78 17.68
N LEU A 580 -25.87 -24.12 17.72
CA LEU A 580 -24.90 -24.25 18.82
C LEU A 580 -25.37 -23.61 20.14
N ILE A 581 -26.09 -22.48 20.07
CA ILE A 581 -26.68 -21.82 21.24
C ILE A 581 -27.78 -22.72 21.84
N VAL A 582 -28.61 -23.33 20.99
CA VAL A 582 -29.63 -24.30 21.41
C VAL A 582 -28.98 -25.51 22.07
N ALA A 583 -28.00 -26.14 21.42
CA ALA A 583 -27.30 -27.30 21.97
C ALA A 583 -26.57 -27.02 23.29
N ARG A 584 -25.99 -25.82 23.45
CA ARG A 584 -25.40 -25.37 24.73
C ARG A 584 -26.44 -25.30 25.83
N SER A 585 -27.58 -24.70 25.55
CA SER A 585 -28.64 -24.43 26.52
C SER A 585 -29.33 -25.71 26.96
N GLU A 586 -29.59 -26.64 26.02
CA GLU A 586 -30.03 -28.00 26.32
C GLU A 586 -29.01 -28.71 27.22
N PHE A 587 -27.73 -28.71 26.87
CA PHE A 587 -26.69 -29.37 27.66
C PHE A 587 -26.63 -28.84 29.10
N ILE A 588 -26.67 -27.51 29.29
CA ILE A 588 -26.65 -26.89 30.63
C ILE A 588 -27.87 -27.35 31.46
N LEU A 589 -29.07 -27.32 30.90
CA LEU A 589 -30.29 -27.69 31.63
C LEU A 589 -30.33 -29.19 31.96
N PHE A 590 -30.09 -30.07 30.97
CA PHE A 590 -30.14 -31.52 31.18
C PHE A 590 -29.00 -32.06 32.06
N SER A 591 -27.78 -31.52 31.94
CA SER A 591 -26.66 -31.91 32.82
C SER A 591 -26.88 -31.47 34.28
N THR A 592 -27.62 -30.38 34.50
CA THR A 592 -28.00 -29.93 35.85
C THR A 592 -29.06 -30.82 36.45
N VAL A 593 -30.10 -31.19 35.70
CA VAL A 593 -31.14 -32.12 36.19
C VAL A 593 -30.56 -33.49 36.54
N THR A 594 -29.59 -33.96 35.75
CA THR A 594 -28.93 -35.28 35.94
C THR A 594 -27.75 -35.24 36.92
N GLU A 595 -27.50 -34.10 37.57
CA GLU A 595 -26.39 -33.86 38.52
C GLU A 595 -24.98 -34.13 37.97
N GLN A 596 -24.82 -34.12 36.64
CA GLN A 596 -23.50 -34.23 36.00
C GLN A 596 -22.70 -32.93 36.10
N SER A 597 -23.38 -31.79 36.26
CA SER A 597 -22.78 -30.47 36.44
C SER A 597 -23.74 -29.55 37.21
N ILE A 598 -23.23 -28.58 37.95
CA ILE A 598 -24.05 -27.63 38.72
C ILE A 598 -23.76 -26.22 38.20
N PHE A 599 -24.82 -25.55 37.73
CA PHE A 599 -24.76 -24.18 37.25
C PHE A 599 -25.59 -23.25 38.16
N ASP A 600 -25.28 -21.97 38.12
CA ASP A 600 -25.94 -20.90 38.87
C ASP A 600 -27.30 -20.53 38.29
N GLN A 601 -28.17 -19.95 39.12
CA GLN A 601 -29.56 -19.63 38.77
C GLN A 601 -29.66 -18.68 37.56
N GLN A 602 -28.77 -17.69 37.47
CA GLN A 602 -28.73 -16.76 36.35
C GLN A 602 -28.45 -17.49 35.02
N ARG A 603 -27.49 -18.42 35.01
CA ARG A 603 -27.12 -19.16 33.81
C ARG A 603 -28.19 -20.17 33.38
N LEU A 604 -28.95 -20.72 34.32
CA LEU A 604 -30.13 -21.55 34.02
C LEU A 604 -31.24 -20.70 33.39
N HIS A 605 -31.48 -19.50 33.91
CA HIS A 605 -32.43 -18.55 33.35
C HIS A 605 -32.03 -18.11 31.93
N ASP A 606 -30.78 -17.69 31.73
CA ASP A 606 -30.24 -17.30 30.41
C ASP A 606 -30.40 -18.44 29.38
N SER A 607 -30.22 -19.70 29.81
CA SER A 607 -30.39 -20.88 28.94
C SER A 607 -31.86 -21.09 28.52
N LEU A 608 -32.83 -20.76 29.36
CA LEU A 608 -34.25 -20.83 29.01
C LEU A 608 -34.63 -19.74 27.99
N VAL A 609 -34.13 -18.52 28.19
CA VAL A 609 -34.31 -17.39 27.24
C VAL A 609 -33.66 -17.69 25.88
N ASP A 610 -32.45 -18.26 25.89
CA ASP A 610 -31.73 -18.67 24.68
C ASP A 610 -32.53 -19.70 23.87
N LEU A 611 -33.19 -20.66 24.53
CA LEU A 611 -34.01 -21.68 23.87
C LEU A 611 -35.30 -21.12 23.28
N GLU A 612 -36.01 -20.24 24.00
CA GLU A 612 -37.22 -19.60 23.50
C GLU A 612 -36.93 -18.74 22.27
N THR A 613 -35.83 -17.99 22.32
CA THR A 613 -35.42 -17.07 21.24
C THR A 613 -34.98 -17.82 19.98
N ASN A 614 -34.20 -18.90 20.13
CA ASN A 614 -33.54 -19.56 19.01
C ASN A 614 -34.28 -20.82 18.52
N ALA A 615 -35.13 -21.45 19.34
CA ALA A 615 -35.88 -22.67 19.01
C ALA A 615 -37.33 -22.65 19.52
N PRO A 616 -38.16 -21.67 19.12
CA PRO A 616 -39.52 -21.48 19.68
C PRO A 616 -40.47 -22.65 19.40
N LYS A 617 -40.23 -23.43 18.33
CA LYS A 617 -41.07 -24.58 17.96
C LYS A 617 -40.87 -25.79 18.87
N THR A 618 -39.63 -26.04 19.30
CA THR A 618 -39.27 -27.20 20.13
C THR A 618 -39.21 -26.85 21.62
N PHE A 619 -39.26 -25.55 21.97
CA PHE A 619 -39.22 -25.07 23.34
C PHE A 619 -40.23 -25.76 24.26
N SER A 620 -41.50 -25.87 23.84
CA SER A 620 -42.55 -26.49 24.66
C SER A 620 -42.27 -27.97 24.97
N GLU A 621 -41.75 -28.71 23.99
CA GLU A 621 -41.40 -30.13 24.13
C GLU A 621 -40.22 -30.32 25.08
N ILE A 622 -39.17 -29.49 24.94
CA ILE A 622 -37.97 -29.55 25.78
C ILE A 622 -38.30 -29.26 27.25
N ILE A 623 -39.17 -28.27 27.52
CA ILE A 623 -39.59 -27.92 28.87
C ILE A 623 -40.42 -29.02 29.52
N GLU A 624 -41.32 -29.66 28.76
CA GLU A 624 -42.12 -30.78 29.26
C GLU A 624 -41.22 -31.94 29.72
N VAL A 625 -40.22 -32.30 28.91
CA VAL A 625 -39.24 -33.33 29.24
C VAL A 625 -38.41 -32.95 30.48
N LEU A 626 -37.90 -31.71 30.55
CA LEU A 626 -37.14 -31.23 31.71
C LEU A 626 -37.94 -31.27 33.00
N ASN A 627 -39.22 -30.85 32.97
CA ASN A 627 -40.11 -30.85 34.12
C ASN A 627 -40.39 -32.29 34.62
N ASN A 628 -40.61 -33.23 33.69
CA ASN A 628 -40.81 -34.64 34.03
C ASN A 628 -39.53 -35.25 34.63
N MET A 629 -38.36 -34.97 34.05
CA MET A 629 -37.07 -35.45 34.57
C MET A 629 -36.74 -34.87 35.95
N ALA A 630 -37.02 -33.59 36.18
CA ALA A 630 -36.79 -32.94 37.46
C ALA A 630 -37.66 -33.56 38.57
N LYS A 631 -38.96 -33.76 38.30
CA LYS A 631 -39.88 -34.43 39.24
C LYS A 631 -39.44 -35.85 39.57
N GLU A 632 -39.13 -36.65 38.56
CA GLU A 632 -38.69 -38.04 38.75
C GLU A 632 -37.39 -38.13 39.56
N SER A 633 -36.45 -37.20 39.33
CA SER A 633 -35.18 -37.15 40.06
C SER A 633 -35.36 -36.70 41.52
N ILE A 634 -36.26 -35.75 41.77
CA ILE A 634 -36.64 -35.31 43.13
C ILE A 634 -37.28 -36.48 43.90
N ASP A 635 -38.23 -37.19 43.29
CA ASP A 635 -38.90 -38.34 43.90
C ASP A 635 -37.92 -39.49 44.22
N LYS A 636 -36.99 -39.78 43.30
CA LYS A 636 -35.90 -40.75 43.56
C LYS A 636 -34.95 -40.29 44.66
N GLY A 637 -34.60 -39.00 44.70
CA GLY A 637 -33.78 -38.42 45.77
C GLY A 637 -34.42 -38.58 47.15
N HIS A 638 -35.74 -38.38 47.24
CA HIS A 638 -36.51 -38.63 48.45
C HIS A 638 -36.50 -40.11 48.87
N GLN A 639 -36.57 -41.04 47.91
CA GLN A 639 -36.52 -42.48 48.19
C GLN A 639 -35.12 -42.95 48.66
N ILE A 640 -34.05 -42.36 48.14
CA ILE A 640 -32.65 -42.76 48.42
C ILE A 640 -32.02 -41.90 49.54
N SER A 641 -32.76 -40.92 50.10
CA SER A 641 -32.27 -39.95 51.09
C SER A 641 -31.05 -39.15 50.64
N GLN A 642 -30.91 -38.92 49.33
CA GLN A 642 -29.89 -38.05 48.74
C GLN A 642 -30.54 -36.77 48.21
N PRO A 643 -29.96 -35.58 48.48
CA PRO A 643 -30.55 -34.32 48.04
C PRO A 643 -30.35 -34.13 46.53
N ALA A 644 -31.44 -34.12 45.75
CA ALA A 644 -31.47 -33.87 44.31
C ALA A 644 -31.29 -32.36 44.00
N ARG A 645 -30.14 -31.80 44.36
CA ARG A 645 -29.87 -30.34 44.34
C ARG A 645 -29.99 -29.75 42.94
N GLY A 646 -29.54 -30.48 41.92
CA GLY A 646 -29.60 -30.03 40.53
C GLY A 646 -31.04 -29.99 39.98
N ALA A 647 -31.83 -31.03 40.27
CA ALA A 647 -33.23 -31.10 39.87
C ALA A 647 -34.09 -30.02 40.54
N LEU A 648 -33.84 -29.71 41.82
CA LEU A 648 -34.50 -28.61 42.54
C LEU A 648 -34.13 -27.23 41.96
N ALA A 649 -32.88 -27.04 41.55
CA ALA A 649 -32.44 -25.78 40.94
C ALA A 649 -33.14 -25.52 39.60
N VAL A 650 -33.30 -26.56 38.77
CA VAL A 650 -33.99 -26.46 37.48
C VAL A 650 -35.51 -26.28 37.66
N ASP A 651 -36.13 -26.99 38.60
CA ASP A 651 -37.57 -26.79 38.91
C ASP A 651 -37.87 -25.37 39.39
N ASN A 652 -37.01 -24.79 40.24
CA ASN A 652 -37.13 -23.40 40.66
C ASN A 652 -36.90 -22.43 39.49
N ALA A 653 -35.88 -22.64 38.66
CA ALA A 653 -35.62 -21.81 37.49
C ALA A 653 -36.80 -21.80 36.49
N LEU A 654 -37.45 -22.95 36.29
CA LEU A 654 -38.67 -23.04 35.46
C LEU A 654 -39.82 -22.24 36.07
N LYS A 655 -40.04 -22.33 37.38
CA LYS A 655 -41.10 -21.57 38.08
C LYS A 655 -40.87 -20.06 38.00
N ASP A 656 -39.63 -19.63 38.24
CA ASP A 656 -39.23 -18.23 38.16
C ASP A 656 -39.47 -17.69 36.73
N TYR A 657 -38.99 -18.41 35.72
CA TYR A 657 -39.18 -18.06 34.31
C TYR A 657 -40.67 -17.92 33.94
N PHE A 658 -41.52 -18.90 34.28
CA PHE A 658 -42.95 -18.81 33.99
C PHE A 658 -43.69 -17.75 34.79
N SER A 659 -43.16 -17.32 35.94
CA SER A 659 -43.72 -16.22 36.72
C SER A 659 -43.43 -14.86 36.09
N GLU A 660 -42.25 -14.68 35.51
CA GLU A 660 -41.84 -13.45 34.82
C GLU A 660 -42.49 -13.30 33.44
N VAL A 661 -42.69 -14.40 32.69
CA VAL A 661 -43.37 -14.35 31.38
C VAL A 661 -44.88 -14.12 31.49
N ARG A 662 -45.49 -14.42 32.65
CA ARG A 662 -46.93 -14.21 32.93
C ARG A 662 -47.27 -12.84 33.54
N SER A 663 -46.27 -12.06 33.97
CA SER A 663 -46.41 -10.67 34.42
C SER A 663 -46.23 -9.70 33.26
#